data_AF-A0A6T6BWQ2-F1
#
_entry.id   AF-A0A6T6BWQ2-F1
#
_cell.length_a   1.000
_cell.length_b   1.000
_cell.length_c   1.000
_cell.angle_alpha   90.00
_cell.angle_beta   90.00
_cell.angle_gamma   90.00
#
_symmetry.space_group_name_H-M   'P 1'
#
loop_
_entity.id
_entity.type
_entity.pdbx_description
1 polymer ?
#
loop_
_entity_poly.entity_id
_entity_poly.type
_entity_poly.pdbx_seq_one_letter_code
_entity_poly.pdbx_strand_id
1 'polypeptide(L)'
;MLDRLGVDQPQWKELASVEDAKLFCSSVGYPVLVRPSYVLSGAAMNVAHKAEDLEAYLSEAATVSPNYPVVISKFILEAKEIEVDAVARKGELVMHVVSEHVENAGVHSGDATIVLPPQDLDAITVRKVEEATRKVANELNVTGPMNIQFIAKNNEIKVIECNLRASRSFPFVSKTVGLDLARMATKVILDRPVRPYPIDLSTIKHVGVKVSQFSFTRLVGSDPILGVEMASTGEVACFGASREEAYLKAWIATQMKPPQRSVCISIGTYKEKLEFLDSAKTLVSMGFLLYATPGTADFLDEHNVKSQVLVWPTTEYLKDSEKNVIDMIRNHEIELLVNIPSNNKYRRQASFMSPGYLTRRAAVDHSVPLVTNIKEAKLLVKALLYLRHQPGLGLSPFDARFSARVITLPGLVSLDPGEGKNIYGGKCWQSLCSESLSGGFTFIVVIDPSSTVSVEGFREALVDAEENSICSFGMLAAASPQNVAVVKSASKAASGLLIDPNENTSVTAWHKHLQSWPSSSPIFLRASGHTLASVLLGATLHDRDVHVQRVCKREDIELISTCKSRGLRVTCDVSILDLYPSPSSKLISQDDREALWENLQVIDAVTGPPKYVLPLLLQLQHEGRISFDWIISRLVENPQRILGLNEEKDSYIEVDMESEFESPAASPVSGCRCRGRVGRVVHRGEIAYLDGNVWLTGGLRRRRLSISGDKSIEPERAGTVPLLDEDEAPVRSVEERALKAPRSFTTRNALPERTSQSPGTALALGESVSSLSMDRVPSIGYMGWSGSHILSVKQFNREQLHTLFNEAYEMKQMVHRAGQYDLLRGKTLTTLFFEPSTRTSCSFQAAMLKLGGNYLSVNEVSKSSLAKGETLQDTVRVLEGYCDAIVVRHPEVGAVQAAAAHAKKPVINGGDGVGEHPTQALLDVFTIREELGTVNGLTVTLVGDLLHGRTVHSLARVLSRYSVRLRYVSPAELRMPADVIEEIAAAGVDQVEHDSLEPVLRETDVLYVTRIQKERFSSLEKYMEVRDRFIITPKTLTRAKENMIVMHPLPRVNEVTPDVDSDPRAVYFRQAENGVYVRMALLALVLGRSQ
;
A
#
# COMPACT_ATOMS: atom_id res chain seq x y z
N MET A 1 -21.44 13.62 -23.07
CA MET A 1 -20.23 13.40 -23.90
C MET A 1 -20.19 11.97 -24.40
N LEU A 2 -20.10 10.98 -23.51
CA LEU A 2 -20.05 9.55 -23.86
C LEU A 2 -21.21 9.10 -24.77
N ASP A 3 -22.43 9.58 -24.51
CA ASP A 3 -23.60 9.28 -25.36
C ASP A 3 -23.41 9.74 -26.81
N ARG A 4 -22.76 10.89 -27.04
CA ARG A 4 -22.46 11.37 -28.41
C ARG A 4 -21.40 10.50 -29.10
N LEU A 5 -20.48 9.93 -28.33
CA LEU A 5 -19.42 9.04 -28.82
C LEU A 5 -19.92 7.60 -29.04
N GLY A 6 -21.15 7.29 -28.63
CA GLY A 6 -21.68 5.92 -28.61
C GLY A 6 -20.91 5.02 -27.65
N VAL A 7 -20.34 5.57 -26.58
CA VAL A 7 -19.65 4.83 -25.52
C VAL A 7 -20.60 4.72 -24.33
N ASP A 8 -20.86 3.49 -23.90
CA ASP A 8 -21.85 3.19 -22.88
C ASP A 8 -21.33 3.48 -21.46
N GLN A 9 -22.23 3.75 -20.53
CA GLN A 9 -21.99 4.09 -19.12
C GLN A 9 -23.13 3.54 -18.24
N PRO A 10 -22.91 3.28 -16.95
CA PRO A 10 -24.01 2.93 -16.05
C PRO A 10 -25.05 4.07 -16.03
N GLN A 11 -26.33 3.72 -15.94
CA GLN A 11 -27.38 4.73 -15.77
C GLN A 11 -27.11 5.50 -14.48
N TRP A 12 -27.04 6.82 -14.55
CA TRP A 12 -26.76 7.68 -13.42
C TRP A 12 -27.59 8.96 -13.46
N LYS A 13 -27.80 9.58 -12.30
CA LYS A 13 -28.45 10.88 -12.18
C LYS A 13 -27.93 11.64 -10.95
N GLU A 14 -27.73 12.93 -11.11
CA GLU A 14 -27.49 13.87 -10.02
C GLU A 14 -28.83 14.31 -9.44
N LEU A 15 -28.99 14.17 -8.12
CA LEU A 15 -30.27 14.25 -7.44
C LEU A 15 -30.14 15.16 -6.21
N ALA A 16 -31.05 16.12 -6.09
CA ALA A 16 -31.07 17.09 -5.00
C ALA A 16 -32.13 16.78 -3.94
N SER A 17 -33.09 15.88 -4.22
CA SER A 17 -34.16 15.48 -3.30
C SER A 17 -34.18 13.98 -3.07
N VAL A 18 -34.66 13.56 -1.89
CA VAL A 18 -34.82 12.15 -1.52
C VAL A 18 -35.91 11.50 -2.38
N GLU A 19 -36.97 12.24 -2.71
CA GLU A 19 -38.06 11.79 -3.57
C GLU A 19 -37.57 11.48 -4.99
N ASP A 20 -36.79 12.38 -5.61
CA ASP A 20 -36.23 12.15 -6.94
C ASP A 20 -35.26 10.96 -6.93
N ALA A 21 -34.51 10.78 -5.83
CA ALA A 21 -33.63 9.63 -5.65
C ALA A 21 -34.40 8.32 -5.58
N LYS A 22 -35.51 8.27 -4.84
CA LYS A 22 -36.39 7.10 -4.78
C LYS A 22 -37.02 6.80 -6.15
N LEU A 23 -37.46 7.83 -6.89
CA LEU A 23 -38.01 7.68 -8.24
C LEU A 23 -36.97 7.13 -9.22
N PHE A 24 -35.75 7.69 -9.22
CA PHE A 24 -34.66 7.20 -10.05
C PHE A 24 -34.30 5.74 -9.73
N CYS A 25 -34.12 5.40 -8.45
CA CYS A 25 -33.80 4.04 -8.02
C CYS A 25 -34.91 3.03 -8.37
N SER A 26 -36.16 3.45 -8.34
CA SER A 26 -37.30 2.63 -8.79
C SER A 26 -37.25 2.36 -10.30
N SER A 27 -36.75 3.32 -11.10
CA SER A 27 -36.62 3.17 -12.55
C SER A 27 -35.43 2.29 -12.99
N VAL A 28 -34.28 2.40 -12.32
CA VAL A 28 -33.06 1.65 -12.68
C VAL A 28 -32.92 0.31 -11.94
N GLY A 29 -33.67 0.15 -10.85
CA GLY A 29 -33.66 -1.02 -9.97
C GLY A 29 -32.41 -1.12 -9.09
N TYR A 30 -32.55 -1.78 -7.94
CA TYR A 30 -31.43 -2.05 -7.02
C TYR A 30 -30.55 -3.23 -7.49
N PRO A 31 -29.28 -3.33 -7.02
CA PRO A 31 -28.56 -2.36 -6.19
C PRO A 31 -28.15 -1.11 -6.97
N VAL A 32 -27.92 -0.02 -6.23
CA VAL A 32 -27.44 1.27 -6.72
C VAL A 32 -26.26 1.76 -5.88
N LEU A 33 -25.36 2.53 -6.51
CA LEU A 33 -24.21 3.15 -5.87
C LEU A 33 -24.51 4.62 -5.64
N VAL A 34 -24.41 5.02 -4.37
CA VAL A 34 -24.67 6.39 -3.90
C VAL A 34 -23.32 7.07 -3.67
N ARG A 35 -23.09 8.21 -4.33
CA ARG A 35 -21.85 8.98 -4.28
C ARG A 35 -22.16 10.44 -3.90
N PRO A 36 -21.64 10.97 -2.78
CA PRO A 36 -21.75 12.39 -2.49
C PRO A 36 -20.87 13.21 -3.45
N SER A 37 -21.36 14.35 -3.93
CA SER A 37 -20.71 15.10 -5.04
C SER A 37 -19.39 15.79 -4.69
N TYR A 38 -19.03 15.88 -3.41
CA TYR A 38 -17.91 16.70 -2.91
C TYR A 38 -16.66 15.88 -2.49
N VAL A 39 -16.60 14.57 -2.82
CA VAL A 39 -15.58 13.67 -2.28
C VAL A 39 -14.68 13.07 -3.36
N LEU A 40 -13.36 13.17 -3.14
CA LEU A 40 -12.32 12.47 -3.90
C LEU A 40 -12.00 11.13 -3.22
N SER A 41 -11.64 10.10 -3.99
CA SER A 41 -11.28 8.75 -3.50
C SER A 41 -12.43 7.91 -2.92
N GLY A 42 -13.67 8.26 -3.23
CA GLY A 42 -14.84 7.47 -2.86
C GLY A 42 -15.19 7.44 -1.36
N ALA A 43 -14.65 8.37 -0.57
CA ALA A 43 -15.04 8.50 0.83
C ALA A 43 -16.56 8.76 0.94
N ALA A 44 -17.20 8.04 1.87
CA ALA A 44 -18.65 7.99 2.05
C ALA A 44 -19.48 7.42 0.88
N MET A 45 -18.87 6.74 -0.10
CA MET A 45 -19.62 5.96 -1.10
C MET A 45 -20.30 4.75 -0.46
N ASN A 46 -21.52 4.42 -0.91
CA ASN A 46 -22.21 3.23 -0.43
C ASN A 46 -23.06 2.54 -1.49
N VAL A 47 -23.30 1.24 -1.30
CA VAL A 47 -24.16 0.44 -2.16
C VAL A 47 -25.47 0.20 -1.42
N ALA A 48 -26.55 0.79 -1.92
CA ALA A 48 -27.89 0.50 -1.45
C ALA A 48 -28.44 -0.71 -2.20
N HIS A 49 -28.86 -1.75 -1.48
CA HIS A 49 -29.43 -2.96 -2.07
C HIS A 49 -30.97 -2.92 -2.07
N LYS A 50 -31.56 -2.05 -1.27
CA LYS A 50 -33.01 -1.82 -1.17
C LYS A 50 -33.34 -0.36 -0.89
N ALA A 51 -34.64 -0.05 -0.90
CA ALA A 51 -35.14 1.30 -0.63
C ALA A 51 -34.84 1.78 0.79
N GLU A 52 -34.90 0.88 1.77
CA GLU A 52 -34.61 1.20 3.17
C GLU A 52 -33.14 1.59 3.36
N ASP A 53 -32.23 0.89 2.68
CA ASP A 53 -30.78 1.21 2.69
C ASP A 53 -30.57 2.63 2.15
N LEU A 54 -31.20 2.95 1.03
CA LEU A 54 -31.10 4.26 0.38
C LEU A 54 -31.58 5.39 1.31
N GLU A 55 -32.71 5.19 2.00
CA GLU A 55 -33.26 6.19 2.91
C GLU A 55 -32.37 6.43 4.13
N ALA A 56 -31.80 5.36 4.70
CA ALA A 56 -30.82 5.46 5.76
C ALA A 56 -29.57 6.25 5.30
N TYR A 57 -29.05 5.96 4.11
CA TYR A 57 -27.87 6.65 3.57
C TYR A 57 -28.13 8.09 3.20
N LEU A 58 -29.26 8.40 2.57
CA LEU A 58 -29.61 9.78 2.22
C LEU A 58 -29.87 10.63 3.46
N SER A 59 -30.47 10.05 4.51
CA SER A 59 -30.65 10.74 5.80
C SER A 59 -29.30 11.07 6.45
N GLU A 60 -28.35 10.14 6.43
CA GLU A 60 -26.98 10.37 6.92
C GLU A 60 -26.25 11.43 6.07
N ALA A 61 -26.30 11.31 4.74
CA ALA A 61 -25.64 12.23 3.81
C ALA A 61 -26.20 13.67 3.85
N ALA A 62 -27.53 13.83 3.96
CA ALA A 62 -28.18 15.13 4.11
C ALA A 62 -27.76 15.86 5.40
N THR A 63 -27.38 15.10 6.44
CA THR A 63 -26.88 15.65 7.71
C THR A 63 -25.46 16.21 7.58
N VAL A 64 -24.66 15.69 6.63
CA VAL A 64 -23.25 16.10 6.42
C VAL A 64 -23.14 17.38 5.58
N SER A 65 -24.04 17.60 4.62
CA SER A 65 -24.15 18.90 3.96
C SER A 65 -25.47 19.08 3.18
N PRO A 66 -26.35 20.04 3.55
CA PRO A 66 -27.63 20.25 2.88
C PRO A 66 -27.52 20.91 1.49
N ASN A 67 -26.35 21.43 1.11
CA ASN A 67 -26.17 22.24 -0.09
C ASN A 67 -25.59 21.46 -1.29
N TYR A 68 -25.30 20.16 -1.17
CA TYR A 68 -24.68 19.40 -2.26
C TYR A 68 -25.58 18.24 -2.73
N PRO A 69 -25.81 18.12 -4.04
CA PRO A 69 -26.56 17.00 -4.61
C PRO A 69 -25.81 15.67 -4.42
N VAL A 70 -26.52 14.56 -4.56
CA VAL A 70 -25.97 13.20 -4.51
C VAL A 70 -26.06 12.59 -5.91
N VAL A 71 -24.99 11.94 -6.33
CA VAL A 71 -24.95 11.19 -7.59
C VAL A 71 -25.29 9.74 -7.31
N ILE A 72 -26.37 9.25 -7.91
CA ILE A 72 -26.75 7.83 -7.83
C ILE A 72 -26.53 7.19 -9.18
N SER A 73 -25.90 6.02 -9.19
CA SER A 73 -25.63 5.23 -10.39
C SER A 73 -26.04 3.77 -10.22
N LYS A 74 -26.40 3.10 -11.31
CA LYS A 74 -26.73 1.68 -11.30
C LYS A 74 -25.48 0.86 -10.93
N PHE A 75 -25.58 0.06 -9.86
CA PHE A 75 -24.51 -0.84 -9.47
C PHE A 75 -24.64 -2.17 -10.22
N ILE A 76 -23.63 -2.51 -11.02
CA ILE A 76 -23.62 -3.71 -11.86
C ILE A 76 -22.91 -4.82 -11.11
N LEU A 77 -23.67 -5.79 -10.61
CA LEU A 77 -23.13 -6.95 -9.93
C LEU A 77 -22.37 -7.86 -10.90
N GLU A 78 -21.31 -8.49 -10.39
CA GLU A 78 -20.57 -9.56 -11.08
C GLU A 78 -19.97 -9.15 -12.41
N ALA A 79 -19.48 -7.92 -12.46
CA ALA A 79 -18.80 -7.43 -13.63
C ALA A 79 -17.32 -7.25 -13.30
N LYS A 80 -16.46 -7.52 -14.29
CA LYS A 80 -15.01 -7.38 -14.14
C LYS A 80 -14.65 -5.91 -14.30
N GLU A 81 -13.77 -5.41 -13.44
CA GLU A 81 -13.26 -4.05 -13.55
C GLU A 81 -11.94 -4.05 -14.32
N ILE A 82 -11.77 -3.04 -15.16
CA ILE A 82 -10.63 -2.89 -16.09
C ILE A 82 -10.11 -1.46 -15.94
N GLU A 83 -8.80 -1.32 -15.83
CA GLU A 83 -8.13 -0.03 -15.75
C GLU A 83 -7.25 0.18 -17.00
N VAL A 84 -7.33 1.37 -17.60
CA VAL A 84 -6.45 1.74 -18.72
C VAL A 84 -5.67 2.99 -18.37
N ASP A 85 -4.36 2.85 -18.33
CA ASP A 85 -3.43 3.96 -18.20
C ASP A 85 -2.91 4.35 -19.58
N ALA A 86 -3.03 5.63 -19.92
CA ALA A 86 -2.66 6.14 -21.25
C ALA A 86 -1.95 7.48 -21.20
N VAL A 87 -1.20 7.76 -22.26
CA VAL A 87 -0.60 9.06 -22.55
C VAL A 87 -1.08 9.48 -23.93
N ALA A 88 -1.63 10.69 -24.03
CA ALA A 88 -2.14 11.23 -25.29
C ALA A 88 -1.52 12.60 -25.60
N ARG A 89 -1.42 12.95 -26.89
CA ARG A 89 -0.99 14.27 -27.37
C ARG A 89 -2.04 14.81 -28.32
N LYS A 90 -2.64 15.97 -27.98
CA LYS A 90 -3.71 16.61 -28.76
C LYS A 90 -4.84 15.63 -29.11
N GLY A 91 -5.21 14.79 -28.14
CA GLY A 91 -6.28 13.79 -28.28
C GLY A 91 -5.86 12.46 -28.92
N GLU A 92 -4.68 12.36 -29.52
CA GLU A 92 -4.17 11.09 -30.08
C GLU A 92 -3.39 10.29 -29.02
N LEU A 93 -3.71 8.99 -28.89
CA LEU A 93 -3.00 8.11 -27.96
C LEU A 93 -1.55 7.87 -28.43
N VAL A 94 -0.58 8.20 -27.57
CA VAL A 94 0.85 7.95 -27.76
C VAL A 94 1.25 6.59 -27.16
N MET A 95 0.61 6.20 -26.07
CA MET A 95 0.77 4.91 -25.40
C MET A 95 -0.48 4.62 -24.58
N HIS A 96 -0.87 3.35 -24.47
CA HIS A 96 -1.88 2.91 -23.50
C HIS A 96 -1.55 1.51 -23.02
N VAL A 97 -2.02 1.16 -21.82
CA VAL A 97 -1.87 -0.16 -21.23
C VAL A 97 -3.15 -0.54 -20.51
N VAL A 98 -3.72 -1.69 -20.87
CA VAL A 98 -4.93 -2.24 -20.26
C VAL A 98 -4.52 -3.21 -19.16
N SER A 99 -5.07 -3.05 -17.96
CA SER A 99 -4.87 -3.92 -16.80
C SER A 99 -6.22 -4.48 -16.32
N GLU A 100 -6.22 -5.69 -15.77
CA GLU A 100 -7.45 -6.28 -15.19
C GLU A 100 -7.39 -6.30 -13.66
N HIS A 101 -8.54 -6.14 -13.02
CA HIS A 101 -8.68 -6.45 -11.60
C HIS A 101 -8.97 -7.95 -11.41
N VAL A 102 -8.48 -8.52 -10.31
CA VAL A 102 -8.86 -9.87 -9.88
C VAL A 102 -10.28 -9.86 -9.30
N GLU A 103 -10.57 -8.88 -8.45
CA GLU A 103 -11.87 -8.64 -7.84
C GLU A 103 -12.88 -8.13 -8.86
N ASN A 104 -14.15 -8.43 -8.62
CA ASN A 104 -15.25 -7.83 -9.37
C ASN A 104 -15.43 -6.36 -8.97
N ALA A 105 -16.03 -5.58 -9.88
CA ALA A 105 -16.43 -4.20 -9.63
C ALA A 105 -17.28 -4.10 -8.34
N GLY A 106 -16.87 -3.19 -7.45
CA GLY A 106 -17.42 -3.06 -6.10
C GLY A 106 -16.38 -3.06 -4.99
N VAL A 107 -15.18 -3.57 -5.28
CA VAL A 107 -13.96 -3.28 -4.53
C VAL A 107 -13.31 -2.05 -5.16
N HIS A 108 -12.94 -1.06 -4.35
CA HIS A 108 -12.29 0.15 -4.84
C HIS A 108 -10.99 -0.20 -5.57
N SER A 109 -10.72 0.41 -6.74
CA SER A 109 -9.52 0.12 -7.58
C SER A 109 -8.18 0.21 -6.83
N GLY A 110 -8.09 1.10 -5.83
CA GLY A 110 -6.97 1.17 -4.89
C GLY A 110 -6.70 -0.09 -4.06
N ASP A 111 -7.76 -0.77 -3.64
CA ASP A 111 -7.67 -1.98 -2.84
C ASP A 111 -7.58 -3.23 -3.71
N ALA A 112 -8.00 -3.13 -4.97
CA ALA A 112 -7.98 -4.24 -5.90
C ALA A 112 -6.57 -4.75 -6.21
N THR A 113 -6.49 -6.06 -6.43
CA THR A 113 -5.34 -6.74 -7.00
C THR A 113 -5.38 -6.58 -8.53
N ILE A 114 -4.31 -6.06 -9.12
CA ILE A 114 -4.23 -5.76 -10.56
C ILE A 114 -3.29 -6.75 -11.24
N VAL A 115 -3.69 -7.30 -12.38
CA VAL A 115 -2.89 -8.20 -13.22
C VAL A 115 -2.62 -7.55 -14.58
N LEU A 116 -1.36 -7.64 -15.02
CA LEU A 116 -0.91 -7.08 -16.29
C LEU A 116 0.10 -8.03 -16.96
N PRO A 117 -0.05 -8.42 -18.25
CA PRO A 117 -1.21 -8.18 -19.12
C PRO A 117 -2.49 -8.87 -18.61
N PRO A 118 -3.69 -8.45 -19.07
CA PRO A 118 -4.94 -9.09 -18.69
C PRO A 118 -4.96 -10.56 -19.13
N GLN A 119 -5.51 -11.44 -18.30
CA GLN A 119 -5.47 -12.89 -18.44
C GLN A 119 -6.87 -13.51 -18.64
N ASP A 120 -7.92 -12.89 -18.09
CA ASP A 120 -9.29 -13.40 -18.18
C ASP A 120 -10.19 -12.54 -19.11
N LEU A 121 -9.63 -11.52 -19.77
CA LEU A 121 -10.39 -10.66 -20.69
C LEU A 121 -10.37 -11.18 -22.13
N ASP A 122 -11.55 -11.28 -22.74
CA ASP A 122 -11.67 -11.57 -24.17
C ASP A 122 -11.02 -10.48 -25.03
N ALA A 123 -10.32 -10.88 -26.11
CA ALA A 123 -9.68 -9.94 -27.03
C ALA A 123 -10.66 -8.91 -27.64
N ILE A 124 -11.93 -9.28 -27.81
CA ILE A 124 -12.99 -8.38 -28.27
C ILE A 124 -13.23 -7.26 -27.24
N THR A 125 -13.28 -7.63 -25.96
CA THR A 125 -13.48 -6.68 -24.86
C THR A 125 -12.30 -5.71 -24.75
N VAL A 126 -11.07 -6.21 -24.86
CA VAL A 126 -9.86 -5.38 -24.89
C VAL A 126 -9.92 -4.36 -26.03
N ARG A 127 -10.24 -4.78 -27.27
CA ARG A 127 -10.37 -3.85 -28.41
C ARG A 127 -11.44 -2.78 -28.19
N LYS A 128 -12.59 -3.15 -27.62
CA LYS A 128 -13.65 -2.18 -27.29
C LYS A 128 -13.16 -1.15 -26.27
N VAL A 129 -12.43 -1.59 -25.25
CA VAL A 129 -11.84 -0.72 -24.22
C VAL A 129 -10.83 0.26 -24.84
N GLU A 130 -9.95 -0.23 -25.72
CA GLU A 130 -8.98 0.59 -26.45
C GLU A 130 -9.67 1.63 -27.35
N GLU A 131 -10.69 1.21 -28.09
CA GLU A 131 -11.45 2.10 -28.97
C GLU A 131 -12.18 3.19 -28.19
N ALA A 132 -12.84 2.83 -27.08
CA ALA A 132 -13.49 3.78 -26.18
C ALA A 132 -12.47 4.77 -25.59
N THR A 133 -11.32 4.28 -25.12
CA THR A 133 -10.22 5.12 -24.59
C THR A 133 -9.76 6.13 -25.64
N ARG A 134 -9.56 5.70 -26.89
CA ARG A 134 -9.16 6.58 -28.00
C ARG A 134 -10.21 7.66 -28.30
N LYS A 135 -11.49 7.28 -28.33
CA LYS A 135 -12.60 8.22 -28.55
C LYS A 135 -12.66 9.28 -27.44
N VAL A 136 -12.54 8.85 -26.18
CA VAL A 136 -12.56 9.75 -25.02
C VAL A 136 -11.35 10.67 -24.99
N ALA A 137 -10.15 10.15 -25.27
CA ALA A 137 -8.93 10.96 -25.35
C ALA A 137 -9.05 12.07 -26.41
N ASN A 138 -9.60 11.73 -27.59
CA ASN A 138 -9.79 12.68 -28.69
C ASN A 138 -10.81 13.77 -28.35
N GLU A 139 -11.99 13.39 -27.84
CA GLU A 139 -13.05 14.35 -27.48
C GLU A 139 -12.62 15.31 -26.37
N LEU A 140 -11.82 14.85 -25.41
CA LEU A 140 -11.27 15.68 -24.33
C LEU A 140 -9.98 16.41 -24.73
N ASN A 141 -9.48 16.22 -25.96
CA ASN A 141 -8.24 16.79 -26.47
C ASN A 141 -7.04 16.61 -25.51
N VAL A 142 -6.89 15.40 -24.98
CA VAL A 142 -5.92 15.12 -23.91
C VAL A 142 -4.48 15.33 -24.40
N THR A 143 -3.70 16.06 -23.60
CA THR A 143 -2.25 16.23 -23.78
C THR A 143 -1.54 15.97 -22.45
N GLY A 144 -1.01 14.76 -22.27
CA GLY A 144 -0.44 14.29 -21.01
C GLY A 144 -0.99 12.92 -20.60
N PRO A 145 -0.90 12.56 -19.31
CA PRO A 145 -1.38 11.29 -18.80
C PRO A 145 -2.89 11.32 -18.58
N MET A 146 -3.54 10.18 -18.80
CA MET A 146 -4.93 9.93 -18.44
C MET A 146 -5.11 8.50 -17.96
N ASN A 147 -6.18 8.29 -17.20
CA ASN A 147 -6.60 6.99 -16.71
C ASN A 147 -8.10 6.86 -16.91
N ILE A 148 -8.57 5.70 -17.37
CA ILE A 148 -10.00 5.44 -17.57
C ILE A 148 -10.33 4.05 -17.03
N GLN A 149 -11.43 3.97 -16.30
CA GLN A 149 -11.89 2.74 -15.66
C GLN A 149 -13.16 2.26 -16.34
N PHE A 150 -13.24 0.95 -16.57
CA PHE A 150 -14.36 0.29 -17.23
C PHE A 150 -14.89 -0.86 -16.40
N ILE A 151 -16.17 -1.16 -16.61
CA ILE A 151 -16.82 -2.39 -16.21
C ILE A 151 -17.07 -3.23 -17.46
N ALA A 152 -16.73 -4.51 -17.42
CA ALA A 152 -17.03 -5.47 -18.48
C ALA A 152 -17.93 -6.60 -17.97
N LYS A 153 -19.02 -6.87 -18.69
CA LYS A 153 -19.91 -8.01 -18.45
C LYS A 153 -20.49 -8.48 -19.77
N ASN A 154 -20.44 -9.80 -20.04
CA ASN A 154 -20.96 -10.39 -21.27
C ASN A 154 -20.42 -9.72 -22.56
N ASN A 155 -19.14 -9.31 -22.58
CA ASN A 155 -18.51 -8.57 -23.68
C ASN A 155 -19.09 -7.17 -23.98
N GLU A 156 -19.95 -6.65 -23.11
CA GLU A 156 -20.34 -5.25 -23.07
C GLU A 156 -19.43 -4.49 -22.10
N ILE A 157 -19.08 -3.26 -22.46
CA ILE A 157 -18.22 -2.39 -21.68
C ILE A 157 -18.99 -1.12 -21.29
N LYS A 158 -18.77 -0.65 -20.07
CA LYS A 158 -19.32 0.62 -19.58
C LYS A 158 -18.23 1.42 -18.89
N VAL A 159 -18.12 2.70 -19.21
CA VAL A 159 -17.15 3.60 -18.56
C VAL A 159 -17.63 3.92 -17.14
N ILE A 160 -16.75 3.79 -16.14
CA ILE A 160 -16.99 4.24 -14.77
C ILE A 160 -16.64 5.72 -14.65
N GLU A 161 -15.37 6.04 -14.93
CA GLU A 161 -14.82 7.38 -14.81
C GLU A 161 -13.57 7.54 -15.67
N CYS A 162 -13.22 8.79 -15.96
CA CYS A 162 -11.99 9.16 -16.66
C CYS A 162 -11.26 10.26 -15.87
N ASN A 163 -10.05 9.94 -15.41
CA ASN A 163 -9.15 10.83 -14.69
C ASN A 163 -8.13 11.43 -15.68
N LEU A 164 -8.19 12.74 -15.91
CA LEU A 164 -7.25 13.48 -16.78
C LEU A 164 -5.91 13.79 -16.07
N ARG A 165 -5.30 12.76 -15.50
CA ARG A 165 -4.04 12.82 -14.74
C ARG A 165 -3.41 11.43 -14.69
N ALA A 166 -2.19 11.35 -14.16
CA ALA A 166 -1.59 10.07 -13.81
C ALA A 166 -2.43 9.37 -12.70
N SER A 167 -2.60 8.06 -12.86
CA SER A 167 -3.18 7.18 -11.84
C SER A 167 -2.13 6.78 -10.80
N ARG A 168 -2.57 6.04 -9.78
CA ARG A 168 -1.64 5.39 -8.83
C ARG A 168 -0.97 4.15 -9.44
N SER A 169 -1.58 3.53 -10.45
CA SER A 169 -1.08 2.35 -11.16
C SER A 169 -0.02 2.68 -12.21
N PHE A 170 0.15 3.95 -12.59
CA PHE A 170 1.18 4.42 -13.53
C PHE A 170 2.60 3.86 -13.25
N PRO A 171 3.13 3.85 -12.01
CA PRO A 171 4.42 3.26 -11.70
C PRO A 171 4.46 1.73 -11.90
N PHE A 172 3.42 1.02 -11.48
CA PHE A 172 3.28 -0.42 -11.66
C PHE A 172 3.26 -0.78 -13.14
N VAL A 173 2.41 -0.10 -13.92
CA VAL A 173 2.30 -0.27 -15.37
C VAL A 173 3.64 0.01 -16.03
N SER A 174 4.29 1.14 -15.71
CA SER A 174 5.58 1.52 -16.29
C SER A 174 6.67 0.47 -16.09
N LYS A 175 6.76 -0.11 -14.88
CA LYS A 175 7.76 -1.15 -14.55
C LYS A 175 7.44 -2.48 -15.23
N THR A 176 6.16 -2.84 -15.34
CA THR A 176 5.74 -4.11 -15.96
C THR A 176 6.00 -4.10 -17.47
N VAL A 177 5.70 -2.98 -18.13
CA VAL A 177 5.93 -2.87 -19.58
C VAL A 177 7.37 -2.48 -19.93
N GLY A 178 8.16 -2.00 -18.96
CA GLY A 178 9.54 -1.55 -19.17
C GLY A 178 9.64 -0.19 -19.88
N LEU A 179 8.69 0.72 -19.61
CA LEU A 179 8.63 2.07 -20.19
C LEU A 179 8.17 3.08 -19.15
N ASP A 180 8.96 4.13 -18.94
CA ASP A 180 8.59 5.25 -18.06
C ASP A 180 7.47 6.13 -18.69
N LEU A 181 6.22 5.81 -18.35
CA LEU A 181 5.05 6.56 -18.82
C LEU A 181 5.01 7.98 -18.27
N ALA A 182 5.54 8.23 -17.07
CA ALA A 182 5.57 9.57 -16.48
C ALA A 182 6.54 10.48 -17.26
N ARG A 183 7.71 9.96 -17.64
CA ARG A 183 8.66 10.64 -18.54
C ARG A 183 8.05 10.89 -19.91
N MET A 184 7.37 9.90 -20.49
CA MET A 184 6.69 10.08 -21.78
C MET A 184 5.62 11.17 -21.69
N ALA A 185 4.76 11.12 -20.67
CA ALA A 185 3.72 12.11 -20.42
C ALA A 185 4.31 13.52 -20.24
N THR A 186 5.41 13.65 -19.48
CA THR A 186 6.10 14.93 -19.27
C THR A 186 6.66 15.47 -20.59
N LYS A 187 7.28 14.63 -21.42
CA LYS A 187 7.75 15.03 -22.75
C LYS A 187 6.59 15.52 -23.62
N VAL A 188 5.45 14.84 -23.60
CA VAL A 188 4.25 15.25 -24.33
C VAL A 188 3.72 16.60 -23.84
N ILE A 189 3.64 16.82 -22.53
CA ILE A 189 3.20 18.10 -21.94
C ILE A 189 4.12 19.25 -22.34
N LEU A 190 5.44 19.01 -22.37
CA LEU A 190 6.45 19.98 -22.78
C LEU A 190 6.61 20.11 -24.31
N ASP A 191 5.71 19.52 -25.09
CA ASP A 191 5.75 19.46 -26.55
C ASP A 191 7.07 18.91 -27.14
N ARG A 192 7.78 18.09 -26.35
CA ARG A 192 9.03 17.43 -26.78
C ARG A 192 8.73 16.22 -27.67
N PRO A 193 9.65 15.86 -28.59
CA PRO A 193 9.51 14.67 -29.40
C PRO A 193 9.38 13.39 -28.55
N VAL A 194 8.39 12.58 -28.87
CA VAL A 194 8.17 11.25 -28.30
C VAL A 194 7.91 10.26 -29.44
N ARG A 195 8.39 9.03 -29.28
CA ARG A 195 8.04 7.92 -30.17
C ARG A 195 6.76 7.25 -29.63
N PRO A 196 5.63 7.30 -30.36
CA PRO A 196 4.44 6.53 -29.99
C PRO A 196 4.72 5.03 -30.00
N TYR A 197 4.12 4.29 -29.05
CA TYR A 197 4.26 2.84 -28.90
C TYR A 197 5.70 2.35 -29.12
N PRO A 198 6.68 2.80 -28.31
CA PRO A 198 8.08 2.45 -28.50
C PRO A 198 8.37 0.97 -28.22
N ILE A 199 7.46 0.30 -27.53
CA ILE A 199 7.48 -1.11 -27.19
C ILE A 199 6.21 -1.80 -27.72
N ASP A 200 6.35 -3.06 -28.11
CA ASP A 200 5.23 -3.93 -28.45
C ASP A 200 4.82 -4.72 -27.20
N LEU A 201 3.63 -4.43 -26.66
CA LEU A 201 3.11 -5.08 -25.45
C LEU A 201 2.94 -6.59 -25.61
N SER A 202 2.78 -7.10 -26.83
CA SER A 202 2.67 -8.54 -27.09
C SER A 202 3.98 -9.31 -26.86
N THR A 203 5.11 -8.61 -26.80
CA THR A 203 6.44 -9.20 -26.58
C THR A 203 6.78 -9.40 -25.10
N ILE A 204 5.92 -8.95 -24.18
CA ILE A 204 6.12 -9.08 -22.74
C ILE A 204 5.92 -10.55 -22.34
N LYS A 205 7.00 -11.22 -21.94
CA LYS A 205 7.02 -12.66 -21.57
C LYS A 205 6.75 -12.95 -20.08
N HIS A 206 6.27 -11.97 -19.34
CA HIS A 206 6.05 -12.08 -17.90
C HIS A 206 4.74 -11.39 -17.50
N VAL A 207 4.24 -11.72 -16.31
CA VAL A 207 3.06 -11.11 -15.72
C VAL A 207 3.48 -10.30 -14.51
N GLY A 208 3.04 -9.05 -14.44
CA GLY A 208 3.08 -8.21 -13.26
C GLY A 208 1.78 -8.33 -12.47
N VAL A 209 1.88 -8.46 -11.15
CA VAL A 209 0.73 -8.44 -10.25
C VAL A 209 0.98 -7.42 -9.14
N LYS A 210 0.04 -6.49 -8.97
CA LYS A 210 0.00 -5.55 -7.85
C LYS A 210 -1.00 -6.04 -6.82
N VAL A 211 -0.59 -6.15 -5.56
CA VAL A 211 -1.42 -6.49 -4.41
C VAL A 211 -1.39 -5.32 -3.42
N SER A 212 -2.53 -5.06 -2.77
CA SER A 212 -2.68 -3.95 -1.84
C SER A 212 -2.12 -4.28 -0.44
N GLN A 213 -1.47 -3.30 0.19
CA GLN A 213 -1.02 -3.39 1.58
C GLN A 213 -2.04 -2.71 2.49
N PHE A 214 -2.48 -3.43 3.52
CA PHE A 214 -3.44 -2.94 4.50
C PHE A 214 -2.79 -2.71 5.88
N SER A 215 -3.36 -1.78 6.65
CA SER A 215 -2.92 -1.44 8.01
C SER A 215 -3.96 -1.83 9.08
N PHE A 216 -4.80 -2.83 8.82
CA PHE A 216 -5.85 -3.27 9.75
C PHE A 216 -5.31 -3.70 11.13
N THR A 217 -4.05 -4.11 11.24
CA THR A 217 -3.37 -4.40 12.52
C THR A 217 -3.20 -3.17 13.41
N ARG A 218 -3.14 -1.97 12.83
CA ARG A 218 -3.02 -0.68 13.54
C ARG A 218 -4.37 -0.01 13.81
N LEU A 219 -5.43 -0.46 13.13
CA LEU A 219 -6.77 0.12 13.18
C LEU A 219 -7.69 -0.77 14.03
N VAL A 220 -7.58 -0.63 15.35
CA VAL A 220 -8.42 -1.37 16.31
C VAL A 220 -9.89 -0.99 16.12
N GLY A 221 -10.78 -1.99 16.10
CA GLY A 221 -12.22 -1.80 15.87
C GLY A 221 -12.63 -1.68 14.41
N SER A 222 -11.68 -1.61 13.48
CA SER A 222 -11.97 -1.65 12.04
C SER A 222 -12.24 -3.08 11.58
N ASP A 223 -13.32 -3.27 10.82
CA ASP A 223 -13.64 -4.54 10.15
C ASP A 223 -12.75 -4.70 8.92
N PRO A 224 -11.90 -5.74 8.84
CA PRO A 224 -10.99 -5.95 7.71
C PRO A 224 -11.73 -6.57 6.52
N ILE A 225 -12.64 -5.79 5.92
CA ILE A 225 -13.42 -6.13 4.73
C ILE A 225 -13.24 -5.05 3.66
N LEU A 226 -13.22 -5.45 2.40
CA LEU A 226 -13.12 -4.53 1.27
C LEU A 226 -14.51 -4.02 0.84
N GLY A 227 -14.54 -2.84 0.23
CA GLY A 227 -15.77 -2.23 -0.26
C GLY A 227 -15.50 -1.18 -1.34
N VAL A 228 -16.50 -0.34 -1.59
CA VAL A 228 -16.42 0.74 -2.60
C VAL A 228 -15.57 1.93 -2.15
N GLU A 229 -15.16 1.95 -0.88
CA GLU A 229 -14.22 2.92 -0.30
C GLU A 229 -12.85 2.25 -0.13
N MET A 230 -11.79 3.02 -0.40
CA MET A 230 -10.41 2.54 -0.29
C MET A 230 -9.96 2.44 1.18
N ALA A 231 -9.46 1.28 1.58
CA ALA A 231 -8.92 1.00 2.92
C ALA A 231 -7.40 0.74 2.94
N SER A 232 -6.79 0.44 1.79
CA SER A 232 -5.35 0.18 1.69
C SER A 232 -4.50 1.43 1.94
N THR A 233 -3.28 1.22 2.47
CA THR A 233 -2.32 2.29 2.76
C THR A 233 -1.08 2.25 1.88
N GLY A 234 -0.92 1.19 1.10
CA GLY A 234 0.20 1.00 0.18
C GLY A 234 -0.04 -0.14 -0.79
N GLU A 235 0.99 -0.51 -1.54
CA GLU A 235 0.94 -1.56 -2.55
C GLU A 235 2.29 -2.25 -2.70
N VAL A 236 2.24 -3.49 -3.17
CA VAL A 236 3.39 -4.31 -3.53
C VAL A 236 3.17 -4.81 -4.95
N ALA A 237 4.20 -4.75 -5.78
CA ALA A 237 4.18 -5.29 -7.13
C ALA A 237 5.29 -6.33 -7.29
N CYS A 238 4.95 -7.49 -7.84
CA CYS A 238 5.91 -8.54 -8.17
C CYS A 238 5.66 -9.07 -9.58
N PHE A 239 6.65 -9.79 -10.09
CA PHE A 239 6.67 -10.31 -11.45
C PHE A 239 6.87 -11.83 -11.44
N GLY A 240 6.36 -12.50 -12.45
CA GLY A 240 6.49 -13.95 -12.61
C GLY A 240 6.27 -14.37 -14.05
N ALA A 241 6.64 -15.62 -14.37
CA ALA A 241 6.33 -16.23 -15.66
C ALA A 241 4.82 -16.49 -15.83
N SER A 242 4.11 -16.64 -14.71
CA SER A 242 2.65 -16.80 -14.65
C SER A 242 2.02 -15.82 -13.65
N ARG A 243 0.70 -15.60 -13.75
CA ARG A 243 -0.01 -14.78 -12.76
C ARG A 243 0.02 -15.40 -11.37
N GLU A 244 0.02 -16.74 -11.29
CA GLU A 244 0.03 -17.48 -10.02
C GLU A 244 1.36 -17.26 -9.27
N GLU A 245 2.49 -17.31 -9.99
CA GLU A 245 3.81 -17.02 -9.44
C GLU A 245 3.93 -15.56 -9.00
N ALA A 246 3.55 -14.61 -9.87
CA ALA A 246 3.62 -13.19 -9.59
C ALA A 246 2.74 -12.79 -8.39
N TYR A 247 1.51 -13.30 -8.34
CA TYR A 247 0.58 -13.10 -7.22
C TYR A 247 1.14 -13.69 -5.93
N LEU A 248 1.70 -14.90 -5.95
CA LEU A 248 2.29 -15.52 -4.77
C LEU A 248 3.44 -14.70 -4.19
N LYS A 249 4.35 -14.23 -5.06
CA LYS A 249 5.47 -13.34 -4.65
C LYS A 249 4.94 -12.04 -4.05
N ALA A 250 3.96 -11.40 -4.69
CA ALA A 250 3.36 -10.16 -4.20
C ALA A 250 2.67 -10.38 -2.84
N TRP A 251 1.89 -11.46 -2.71
CA TRP A 251 1.19 -11.82 -1.48
C TRP A 251 2.17 -12.10 -0.33
N ILE A 252 3.26 -12.84 -0.56
CA ILE A 252 4.32 -13.04 0.44
C ILE A 252 5.00 -11.72 0.82
N ALA A 253 5.26 -10.85 -0.16
CA ALA A 253 5.88 -9.55 0.08
C ALA A 253 5.00 -8.59 0.90
N THR A 254 3.68 -8.80 0.96
CA THR A 254 2.78 -8.15 1.95
C THR A 254 2.89 -8.70 3.39
N GLN A 255 3.92 -9.52 3.66
CA GLN A 255 4.21 -10.20 4.94
C GLN A 255 3.26 -11.36 5.29
N MET A 256 2.56 -11.91 4.30
CA MET A 256 1.72 -13.09 4.48
C MET A 256 2.55 -14.38 4.37
N LYS A 257 2.23 -15.37 5.20
CA LYS A 257 2.90 -16.68 5.19
C LYS A 257 2.01 -17.73 4.52
N PRO A 258 2.50 -18.45 3.49
CA PRO A 258 1.73 -19.54 2.89
C PRO A 258 1.42 -20.64 3.90
N PRO A 259 0.15 -21.08 4.02
CA PRO A 259 -0.21 -22.17 4.93
C PRO A 259 0.46 -23.47 4.50
N GLN A 260 0.80 -24.30 5.47
CA GLN A 260 1.41 -25.62 5.28
C GLN A 260 0.45 -26.76 5.62
N ARG A 261 -0.44 -26.56 6.60
CA ARG A 261 -1.22 -27.62 7.24
C ARG A 261 -2.71 -27.38 7.23
N SER A 262 -3.20 -26.20 7.60
CA SER A 262 -4.62 -25.99 7.88
C SER A 262 -5.20 -24.71 7.26
N VAL A 263 -6.44 -24.82 6.80
CA VAL A 263 -7.21 -23.70 6.24
C VAL A 263 -8.61 -23.71 6.82
N CYS A 264 -9.08 -22.56 7.30
CA CYS A 264 -10.46 -22.37 7.74
C CYS A 264 -11.28 -21.65 6.67
N ILE A 265 -12.45 -22.20 6.35
CA ILE A 265 -13.35 -21.70 5.31
C ILE A 265 -14.69 -21.32 5.95
N SER A 266 -15.07 -20.06 5.77
CA SER A 266 -16.38 -19.54 6.16
C SER A 266 -16.94 -18.69 5.03
N ILE A 267 -17.96 -19.19 4.36
CA ILE A 267 -18.57 -18.53 3.20
C ILE A 267 -20.06 -18.36 3.44
N GLY A 268 -20.54 -17.14 3.28
CA GLY A 268 -21.94 -16.80 3.54
C GLY A 268 -22.90 -17.35 2.48
N THR A 269 -22.75 -16.92 1.22
CA THR A 269 -23.75 -17.22 0.18
C THR A 269 -23.55 -18.58 -0.48
N TYR A 270 -24.65 -19.27 -0.83
CA TYR A 270 -24.57 -20.56 -1.55
C TYR A 270 -23.85 -20.44 -2.89
N LYS A 271 -24.05 -19.33 -3.60
CA LYS A 271 -23.41 -19.07 -4.89
C LYS A 271 -21.88 -19.03 -4.78
N GLU A 272 -21.34 -18.34 -3.78
CA GLU A 272 -19.89 -18.28 -3.54
C GLU A 272 -19.33 -19.62 -3.05
N LYS A 273 -20.10 -20.37 -2.26
CA LYS A 273 -19.73 -21.75 -1.87
C LYS A 273 -19.56 -22.64 -3.10
N LEU A 274 -20.51 -22.57 -4.04
CA LEU A 274 -20.44 -23.29 -5.30
C LEU A 274 -19.25 -22.85 -6.15
N GLU A 275 -18.99 -21.54 -6.21
CA GLU A 275 -17.83 -21.01 -6.95
C GLU A 275 -16.49 -21.43 -6.34
N PHE A 276 -16.42 -21.61 -5.02
CA PHE A 276 -15.21 -22.03 -4.30
C PHE A 276 -15.03 -23.56 -4.24
N LEU A 277 -16.03 -24.35 -4.64
CA LEU A 277 -16.04 -25.80 -4.44
C LEU A 277 -14.80 -26.50 -5.03
N ASP A 278 -14.42 -26.15 -6.26
CA ASP A 278 -13.23 -26.73 -6.90
C ASP A 278 -11.93 -26.33 -6.20
N SER A 279 -11.87 -25.11 -5.66
CA SER A 279 -10.74 -24.65 -4.84
C SER A 279 -10.67 -25.43 -3.52
N ALA A 280 -11.80 -25.70 -2.87
CA ALA A 280 -11.84 -26.54 -1.66
C ALA A 280 -11.37 -27.97 -1.94
N LYS A 281 -11.81 -28.59 -3.04
CA LYS A 281 -11.30 -29.90 -3.50
C LYS A 281 -9.80 -29.88 -3.75
N THR A 282 -9.30 -28.82 -4.38
CA THR A 282 -7.87 -28.64 -4.65
C THR A 282 -7.08 -28.57 -3.33
N LEU A 283 -7.56 -27.82 -2.33
CA LEU A 283 -6.94 -27.78 -1.01
C LEU A 283 -6.85 -29.17 -0.34
N VAL A 284 -7.93 -29.96 -0.39
CA VAL A 284 -7.91 -31.34 0.13
C VAL A 284 -6.91 -32.21 -0.63
N SER A 285 -6.86 -32.10 -1.96
CA SER A 285 -5.92 -32.86 -2.80
C SER A 285 -4.44 -32.53 -2.50
N MET A 286 -4.16 -31.32 -2.04
CA MET A 286 -2.83 -30.88 -1.58
C MET A 286 -2.51 -31.33 -0.14
N GLY A 287 -3.42 -32.03 0.54
CA GLY A 287 -3.24 -32.54 1.90
C GLY A 287 -3.52 -31.54 3.02
N PHE A 288 -4.21 -30.42 2.74
CA PHE A 288 -4.61 -29.48 3.78
C PHE A 288 -5.75 -30.04 4.65
N LEU A 289 -5.67 -29.79 5.95
CA LEU A 289 -6.77 -30.00 6.87
C LEU A 289 -7.74 -28.81 6.77
N LEU A 290 -8.96 -29.09 6.31
CA LEU A 290 -9.99 -28.07 6.18
C LEU A 290 -10.83 -27.97 7.45
N TYR A 291 -10.94 -26.76 7.96
CA TYR A 291 -11.91 -26.36 8.97
C TYR A 291 -13.01 -25.56 8.31
N ALA A 292 -14.26 -25.74 8.74
CA ALA A 292 -15.37 -24.98 8.20
C ALA A 292 -16.41 -24.64 9.26
N THR A 293 -17.00 -23.45 9.15
CA THR A 293 -18.16 -23.05 9.97
C THR A 293 -19.39 -23.90 9.61
N PRO A 294 -20.40 -24.08 10.50
CA PRO A 294 -21.39 -25.16 10.36
C PRO A 294 -22.07 -25.19 8.99
N GLY A 295 -22.66 -24.07 8.56
CA GLY A 295 -23.33 -24.02 7.25
C GLY A 295 -22.39 -24.10 6.04
N THR A 296 -21.07 -23.90 6.21
CA THR A 296 -20.08 -24.18 5.15
C THR A 296 -19.66 -25.64 5.17
N ALA A 297 -19.51 -26.24 6.35
CA ALA A 297 -19.18 -27.65 6.52
C ALA A 297 -20.28 -28.55 5.94
N ASP A 298 -21.55 -28.26 6.24
CA ASP A 298 -22.70 -28.97 5.69
C ASP A 298 -22.65 -29.00 4.15
N PHE A 299 -22.38 -27.85 3.53
CA PHE A 299 -22.26 -27.74 2.07
C PHE A 299 -21.08 -28.55 1.52
N LEU A 300 -19.93 -28.53 2.20
CA LEU A 300 -18.75 -29.28 1.76
C LEU A 300 -18.99 -30.80 1.87
N ASP A 301 -19.64 -31.24 2.95
CA ASP A 301 -19.98 -32.64 3.19
C ASP A 301 -20.97 -33.15 2.13
N GLU A 302 -22.00 -32.37 1.77
CA GLU A 302 -22.92 -32.67 0.66
C GLU A 302 -22.19 -32.89 -0.68
N HIS A 303 -21.06 -32.23 -0.88
CA HIS A 303 -20.25 -32.32 -2.11
C HIS A 303 -19.03 -33.24 -1.96
N ASN A 304 -19.00 -34.10 -0.93
CA ASN A 304 -17.94 -35.07 -0.64
C ASN A 304 -16.56 -34.45 -0.37
N VAL A 305 -16.51 -33.25 0.20
CA VAL A 305 -15.27 -32.58 0.61
C VAL A 305 -15.15 -32.65 2.14
N LYS A 306 -14.23 -33.48 2.64
CA LYS A 306 -14.04 -33.66 4.08
C LYS A 306 -13.59 -32.36 4.74
N SER A 307 -14.30 -31.93 5.79
CA SER A 307 -13.92 -30.80 6.64
C SER A 307 -14.23 -31.07 8.11
N GLN A 308 -13.57 -30.36 9.03
CA GLN A 308 -13.88 -30.38 10.46
C GLN A 308 -14.75 -29.17 10.80
N VAL A 309 -15.89 -29.42 11.44
CA VAL A 309 -16.83 -28.36 11.86
C VAL A 309 -16.24 -27.57 13.02
N LEU A 310 -16.24 -26.24 12.92
CA LEU A 310 -15.91 -25.33 14.00
C LEU A 310 -17.11 -24.46 14.38
N VAL A 311 -17.33 -24.29 15.68
CA VAL A 311 -18.45 -23.51 16.22
C VAL A 311 -18.08 -22.03 16.29
N TRP A 312 -19.07 -21.16 16.07
CA TRP A 312 -18.91 -19.72 16.23
C TRP A 312 -18.74 -19.33 17.71
N PRO A 313 -18.07 -18.22 18.02
CA PRO A 313 -17.78 -17.80 19.40
C PRO A 313 -19.01 -17.48 20.26
N THR A 314 -20.19 -17.32 19.66
CA THR A 314 -21.35 -16.68 20.27
C THR A 314 -22.64 -17.49 20.24
N THR A 315 -22.61 -18.77 19.82
CA THR A 315 -23.78 -19.65 19.93
C THR A 315 -23.75 -20.42 21.25
N GLU A 316 -24.93 -20.63 21.87
CA GLU A 316 -25.24 -21.37 23.12
C GLU A 316 -24.69 -22.83 23.21
N TYR A 317 -23.79 -23.23 22.32
CA TYR A 317 -23.28 -24.59 22.14
C TYR A 317 -21.82 -24.76 22.58
N LEU A 318 -21.28 -23.91 23.45
CA LEU A 318 -20.04 -24.25 24.13
C LEU A 318 -20.36 -25.21 25.29
N LYS A 319 -20.43 -26.51 24.99
CA LYS A 319 -20.03 -27.50 26.00
C LYS A 319 -18.54 -27.27 26.28
N ASP A 320 -18.09 -27.44 27.53
CA ASP A 320 -16.71 -27.21 28.01
C ASP A 320 -15.57 -27.91 27.23
N SER A 321 -15.86 -28.59 26.11
CA SER A 321 -14.95 -29.39 25.28
C SER A 321 -14.93 -29.05 23.78
N GLU A 322 -15.69 -28.07 23.28
CA GLU A 322 -15.78 -27.80 21.82
C GLU A 322 -14.82 -26.68 21.36
N LYS A 323 -14.10 -26.93 20.25
CA LYS A 323 -13.11 -26.01 19.68
C LYS A 323 -13.77 -24.84 18.93
N ASN A 324 -13.47 -23.61 19.36
CA ASN A 324 -13.93 -22.36 18.73
C ASN A 324 -12.92 -21.86 17.67
N VAL A 325 -13.43 -21.28 16.58
CA VAL A 325 -12.64 -20.63 15.51
C VAL A 325 -11.63 -19.62 16.08
N ILE A 326 -12.04 -18.77 17.04
CA ILE A 326 -11.15 -17.74 17.61
C ILE A 326 -10.01 -18.38 18.41
N ASP A 327 -10.29 -19.40 19.21
CA ASP A 327 -9.26 -20.07 20.02
C ASP A 327 -8.26 -20.81 19.13
N MET A 328 -8.73 -21.41 18.03
CA MET A 328 -7.86 -22.05 17.05
C MET A 328 -7.00 -21.05 16.26
N ILE A 329 -7.53 -19.85 15.96
CA ILE A 329 -6.73 -18.75 15.40
C ILE A 329 -5.66 -18.31 16.41
N ARG A 330 -6.04 -18.11 17.69
CA ARG A 330 -5.12 -17.71 18.76
C ARG A 330 -4.00 -18.73 18.99
N ASN A 331 -4.32 -20.02 18.90
CA ASN A 331 -3.37 -21.12 19.06
C ASN A 331 -2.57 -21.41 17.77
N HIS A 332 -2.78 -20.66 16.68
CA HIS A 332 -2.20 -20.93 15.36
C HIS A 332 -2.49 -22.35 14.82
N GLU A 333 -3.60 -22.96 15.24
CA GLU A 333 -4.10 -24.20 14.65
C GLU A 333 -4.72 -23.96 13.27
N ILE A 334 -5.12 -22.72 12.97
CA ILE A 334 -5.55 -22.24 11.65
C ILE A 334 -4.45 -21.33 11.08
N GLU A 335 -3.89 -21.71 9.92
CA GLU A 335 -2.82 -20.96 9.26
C GLU A 335 -3.31 -20.02 8.14
N LEU A 336 -4.55 -20.20 7.67
CA LEU A 336 -5.20 -19.31 6.69
C LEU A 336 -6.70 -19.28 6.97
N LEU A 337 -7.29 -18.07 6.99
CA LEU A 337 -8.73 -17.87 7.10
C LEU A 337 -9.29 -17.31 5.77
N VAL A 338 -10.16 -18.09 5.12
CA VAL A 338 -10.99 -17.64 4.00
C VAL A 338 -12.36 -17.30 4.56
N ASN A 339 -12.66 -16.00 4.72
CA ASN A 339 -13.92 -15.52 5.28
C ASN A 339 -14.63 -14.61 4.28
N ILE A 340 -15.59 -15.17 3.54
CA ILE A 340 -16.38 -14.45 2.53
C ILE A 340 -17.73 -14.11 3.16
N PRO A 341 -17.97 -12.84 3.55
CA PRO A 341 -19.18 -12.45 4.25
C PRO A 341 -20.40 -12.53 3.33
N SER A 342 -21.53 -13.01 3.87
CA SER A 342 -22.83 -12.87 3.18
C SER A 342 -23.17 -11.39 2.99
N ASN A 343 -23.94 -11.06 1.94
CA ASN A 343 -24.55 -9.73 1.71
C ASN A 343 -25.29 -9.27 2.98
N ASN A 344 -24.58 -8.59 3.87
CA ASN A 344 -25.08 -8.26 5.18
C ASN A 344 -25.86 -6.95 5.08
N LYS A 345 -27.12 -6.99 5.50
CA LYS A 345 -28.05 -5.86 5.61
C LYS A 345 -27.60 -4.76 6.59
N TYR A 346 -26.44 -4.90 7.21
CA TYR A 346 -25.97 -4.06 8.32
C TYR A 346 -24.49 -3.73 8.14
N ARG A 347 -24.13 -3.10 7.02
CA ARG A 347 -22.74 -2.64 6.79
C ARG A 347 -22.37 -1.42 7.66
N ARG A 348 -23.32 -0.82 8.37
CA ARG A 348 -23.10 0.36 9.24
C ARG A 348 -24.07 0.43 10.44
N GLN A 349 -24.02 -0.52 11.35
CA GLN A 349 -24.39 -0.24 12.74
C GLN A 349 -23.18 -0.55 13.60
N ALA A 350 -22.53 0.48 14.15
CA ALA A 350 -21.34 0.40 14.99
C ALA A 350 -21.54 -0.46 16.26
N SER A 351 -22.77 -0.92 16.53
CA SER A 351 -23.19 -1.75 17.65
C SER A 351 -23.29 -3.26 17.35
N PHE A 352 -23.28 -3.72 16.09
CA PHE A 352 -23.44 -5.15 15.77
C PHE A 352 -22.10 -5.83 15.45
N MET A 353 -21.45 -6.40 16.47
CA MET A 353 -20.28 -7.28 16.28
C MET A 353 -20.73 -8.66 15.79
N SER A 354 -20.88 -8.81 14.46
CA SER A 354 -21.22 -10.12 13.89
C SER A 354 -20.14 -11.17 14.21
N PRO A 355 -20.49 -12.47 14.32
CA PRO A 355 -19.50 -13.53 14.51
C PRO A 355 -18.43 -13.54 13.41
N GLY A 356 -18.81 -13.21 12.17
CA GLY A 356 -17.90 -13.03 11.06
C GLY A 356 -16.88 -11.91 11.29
N TYR A 357 -17.33 -10.74 11.77
CA TYR A 357 -16.44 -9.63 12.14
C TYR A 357 -15.42 -10.06 13.20
N LEU A 358 -15.87 -10.72 14.27
CA LEU A 358 -14.99 -11.17 15.36
C LEU A 358 -13.90 -12.13 14.85
N THR A 359 -14.26 -13.08 13.99
CA THR A 359 -13.28 -14.03 13.43
C THR A 359 -12.26 -13.37 12.48
N ARG A 360 -12.71 -12.45 11.62
CA ARG A 360 -11.80 -11.70 10.76
C ARG A 360 -10.84 -10.82 11.56
N ARG A 361 -11.37 -10.16 12.60
CA ARG A 361 -10.59 -9.31 13.50
C ARG A 361 -9.53 -10.12 14.25
N ALA A 362 -9.93 -11.28 14.79
CA ALA A 362 -9.02 -12.21 15.45
C ALA A 362 -7.90 -12.69 14.50
N ALA A 363 -8.21 -12.98 13.23
CA ALA A 363 -7.19 -13.39 12.26
C ALA A 363 -6.13 -12.30 12.06
N VAL A 364 -6.54 -11.05 11.86
CA VAL A 364 -5.60 -9.94 11.69
C VAL A 364 -4.80 -9.68 12.97
N ASP A 365 -5.44 -9.70 14.13
CA ASP A 365 -4.79 -9.43 15.43
C ASP A 365 -3.76 -10.51 15.79
N HIS A 366 -4.01 -11.76 15.41
CA HIS A 366 -3.10 -12.88 15.59
C HIS A 366 -2.20 -13.15 14.37
N SER A 367 -2.13 -12.23 13.39
CA SER A 367 -1.28 -12.35 12.19
C SER A 367 -1.51 -13.65 11.40
N VAL A 368 -2.74 -14.15 11.39
CA VAL A 368 -3.20 -15.22 10.50
C VAL A 368 -3.69 -14.58 9.20
N PRO A 369 -3.15 -14.97 8.03
CA PRO A 369 -3.60 -14.46 6.74
C PRO A 369 -5.11 -14.58 6.56
N LEU A 370 -5.73 -13.49 6.10
CA LEU A 370 -7.16 -13.36 5.90
C LEU A 370 -7.45 -13.04 4.42
N VAL A 371 -8.38 -13.79 3.83
CA VAL A 371 -8.91 -13.51 2.48
C VAL A 371 -10.42 -13.31 2.57
N THR A 372 -10.91 -12.19 2.04
CA THR A 372 -12.33 -11.81 2.11
C THR A 372 -13.05 -11.76 0.76
N ASN A 373 -12.33 -11.95 -0.35
CA ASN A 373 -12.88 -11.96 -1.70
C ASN A 373 -12.83 -13.34 -2.35
N ILE A 374 -13.91 -13.76 -3.02
CA ILE A 374 -14.01 -15.06 -3.69
C ILE A 374 -12.99 -15.24 -4.83
N LYS A 375 -12.74 -14.19 -5.63
CA LYS A 375 -11.84 -14.26 -6.79
C LYS A 375 -10.38 -14.37 -6.34
N GLU A 376 -10.00 -13.57 -5.34
CA GLU A 376 -8.69 -13.67 -4.71
C GLU A 376 -8.46 -15.02 -4.03
N ALA A 377 -9.47 -15.56 -3.34
CA ALA A 377 -9.37 -16.87 -2.71
C ALA A 377 -9.09 -17.98 -3.74
N LYS A 378 -9.76 -17.94 -4.90
CA LYS A 378 -9.50 -18.89 -5.99
C LYS A 378 -8.10 -18.72 -6.59
N LEU A 379 -7.65 -17.48 -6.78
CA LEU A 379 -6.30 -17.20 -7.27
C LEU A 379 -5.23 -17.66 -6.28
N LEU A 380 -5.44 -17.43 -4.98
CA LEU A 380 -4.56 -17.90 -3.92
C LEU A 380 -4.45 -19.43 -3.91
N VAL A 381 -5.55 -20.15 -4.03
CA VAL A 381 -5.50 -21.63 -4.08
C VAL A 381 -4.72 -22.12 -5.30
N LYS A 382 -4.87 -21.49 -6.47
CA LYS A 382 -4.05 -21.80 -7.66
C LYS A 382 -2.57 -21.49 -7.43
N ALA A 383 -2.26 -20.37 -6.79
CA ALA A 383 -0.89 -19.98 -6.41
C ALA A 383 -0.26 -20.95 -5.39
N LEU A 384 -1.03 -21.45 -4.42
CA LEU A 384 -0.57 -22.48 -3.48
C LEU A 384 -0.32 -23.82 -4.19
N LEU A 385 -1.18 -24.18 -5.16
CA LEU A 385 -0.95 -25.36 -6.00
C LEU A 385 0.33 -25.23 -6.82
N TYR A 386 0.60 -24.04 -7.38
CA TYR A 386 1.85 -23.73 -8.06
C TYR A 386 3.06 -23.94 -7.14
N LEU A 387 3.02 -23.39 -5.92
CA LEU A 387 4.09 -23.54 -4.93
C LEU A 387 4.37 -24.99 -4.55
N ARG A 388 3.35 -25.86 -4.52
CA ARG A 388 3.52 -27.30 -4.25
C ARG A 388 4.25 -28.02 -5.39
N HIS A 389 4.01 -27.63 -6.65
CA HIS A 389 4.66 -28.25 -7.81
C HIS A 389 6.08 -27.70 -8.05
N GLN A 390 6.33 -26.46 -7.67
CA GLN A 390 7.64 -25.81 -7.75
C GLN A 390 8.08 -25.35 -6.35
N PRO A 391 8.73 -26.22 -5.57
CA PRO A 391 9.21 -25.88 -4.23
C PRO A 391 10.40 -24.89 -4.33
N GLY A 392 10.07 -23.60 -4.43
CA GLY A 392 11.05 -22.51 -4.44
C GLY A 392 10.62 -21.35 -5.34
N LEU A 393 10.57 -20.15 -4.77
CA LEU A 393 10.48 -18.90 -5.52
C LEU A 393 11.90 -18.41 -5.82
N GLY A 394 12.61 -19.13 -6.69
CA GLY A 394 13.95 -18.74 -7.13
C GLY A 394 13.95 -17.36 -7.81
N LEU A 395 15.09 -16.68 -7.77
CA LEU A 395 15.27 -15.42 -8.50
C LEU A 395 15.25 -15.71 -10.01
N SER A 396 14.29 -15.12 -10.69
CA SER A 396 14.13 -15.14 -12.14
C SER A 396 14.61 -13.83 -12.77
N PRO A 397 14.90 -13.80 -14.09
CA PRO A 397 15.19 -12.55 -14.82
C PRO A 397 14.05 -11.53 -14.81
N PHE A 398 12.87 -11.89 -14.30
CA PHE A 398 11.70 -11.02 -14.21
C PHE A 398 11.59 -10.32 -12.86
N ASP A 399 12.27 -10.81 -11.81
CA ASP A 399 12.12 -10.30 -10.45
C ASP A 399 12.76 -8.92 -10.22
N ALA A 400 13.65 -8.49 -11.12
CA ALA A 400 14.18 -7.14 -11.16
C ALA A 400 13.70 -6.43 -12.44
N ARG A 401 12.96 -5.33 -12.25
CA ARG A 401 12.49 -4.46 -13.34
C ARG A 401 12.80 -3.01 -13.04
N PHE A 402 13.38 -2.36 -14.03
CA PHE A 402 13.68 -0.93 -14.03
C PHE A 402 12.73 -0.24 -15.01
N SER A 403 12.32 0.99 -14.72
CA SER A 403 11.48 1.79 -15.62
C SER A 403 12.21 2.20 -16.92
N ALA A 404 13.54 2.07 -16.92
CA ALA A 404 14.39 2.39 -18.04
C ALA A 404 14.73 1.13 -18.85
N ARG A 405 15.01 1.30 -20.15
CA ARG A 405 15.36 0.19 -21.04
C ARG A 405 16.75 -0.35 -20.67
N VAL A 406 16.78 -1.39 -19.85
CA VAL A 406 18.00 -2.08 -19.47
C VAL A 406 18.27 -3.23 -20.44
N ILE A 407 19.49 -3.29 -20.97
CA ILE A 407 19.97 -4.42 -21.78
C ILE A 407 21.03 -5.20 -21.02
N THR A 408 21.11 -6.50 -21.28
CA THR A 408 22.14 -7.38 -20.72
C THR A 408 23.23 -7.62 -21.77
N LEU A 409 24.48 -7.37 -21.40
CA LEU A 409 25.66 -7.63 -22.24
C LEU A 409 26.64 -8.56 -21.53
N PRO A 410 27.49 -9.29 -22.26
CA PRO A 410 28.60 -10.02 -21.64
C PRO A 410 29.52 -9.09 -20.86
N GLY A 411 30.26 -9.63 -19.89
CA GLY A 411 31.29 -8.89 -19.16
C GLY A 411 32.35 -8.31 -20.11
N LEU A 412 32.62 -6.99 -20.01
CA LEU A 412 33.51 -6.30 -20.94
C LEU A 412 34.99 -6.53 -20.59
N VAL A 413 35.84 -6.45 -21.61
CA VAL A 413 37.29 -6.67 -21.51
C VAL A 413 38.03 -5.42 -21.96
N SER A 414 38.87 -4.87 -21.08
CA SER A 414 39.74 -3.72 -21.40
C SER A 414 41.19 -4.16 -21.57
N LEU A 415 41.80 -3.82 -22.71
CA LEU A 415 43.21 -4.07 -23.00
C LEU A 415 44.16 -2.99 -22.44
N ASP A 416 43.62 -1.79 -22.19
CA ASP A 416 44.32 -0.68 -21.56
C ASP A 416 43.26 0.27 -20.93
N PRO A 417 43.15 0.33 -19.59
CA PRO A 417 42.23 1.25 -18.92
C PRO A 417 42.69 2.74 -18.94
N GLY A 418 43.82 3.10 -19.58
CA GLY A 418 44.24 4.49 -19.80
C GLY A 418 45.39 5.01 -18.91
N GLU A 419 45.83 6.25 -19.15
CA GLU A 419 47.03 6.84 -18.51
C GLU A 419 46.87 7.23 -17.03
N GLY A 420 47.66 6.58 -16.18
CA GLY A 420 48.66 7.29 -15.38
C GLY A 420 48.20 8.10 -14.16
N LYS A 421 47.85 7.41 -13.07
CA LYS A 421 48.33 7.80 -11.73
C LYS A 421 48.95 6.56 -11.11
N ASN A 422 50.16 6.69 -10.55
CA ASN A 422 50.91 5.65 -9.82
C ASN A 422 50.00 4.52 -9.31
N ILE A 423 50.06 3.35 -9.98
CA ILE A 423 49.37 2.13 -9.55
C ILE A 423 50.17 1.47 -8.41
N TYR A 424 50.67 2.26 -7.47
CA TYR A 424 51.45 1.79 -6.34
C TYR A 424 50.68 1.99 -5.04
N GLY A 425 50.48 0.87 -4.35
CA GLY A 425 49.75 0.74 -3.08
C GLY A 425 48.34 0.18 -3.30
N GLY A 426 47.97 -0.86 -2.53
CA GLY A 426 46.70 -1.60 -2.69
C GLY A 426 45.42 -0.76 -2.82
N LYS A 427 45.39 0.49 -2.30
CA LYS A 427 44.28 1.43 -2.52
C LYS A 427 44.10 1.85 -4.00
N CYS A 428 45.18 1.91 -4.78
CA CYS A 428 45.13 2.24 -6.20
C CYS A 428 44.54 1.10 -7.04
N TRP A 429 44.87 -0.17 -6.72
CA TRP A 429 44.29 -1.34 -7.38
C TRP A 429 42.79 -1.46 -7.15
N GLN A 430 42.34 -1.27 -5.92
CA GLN A 430 40.91 -1.26 -5.59
C GLN A 430 40.18 -0.13 -6.31
N SER A 431 40.79 1.06 -6.40
CA SER A 431 40.22 2.19 -7.14
C SER A 431 40.08 1.89 -8.63
N LEU A 432 41.12 1.32 -9.26
CA LEU A 432 41.10 0.97 -10.68
C LEU A 432 40.07 -0.13 -10.98
N CYS A 433 40.01 -1.17 -10.15
CA CYS A 433 39.02 -2.23 -10.29
C CYS A 433 37.59 -1.71 -10.08
N SER A 434 37.39 -0.84 -9.09
CA SER A 434 36.11 -0.19 -8.81
C SER A 434 35.64 0.67 -9.98
N GLU A 435 36.55 1.48 -10.56
CA GLU A 435 36.24 2.27 -11.75
C GLU A 435 35.93 1.38 -12.97
N SER A 436 36.69 0.30 -13.14
CA SER A 436 36.49 -0.68 -14.22
C SER A 436 35.14 -1.38 -14.12
N LEU A 437 34.77 -1.86 -12.93
CA LEU A 437 33.45 -2.44 -12.66
C LEU A 437 32.33 -1.42 -12.88
N SER A 438 32.54 -0.15 -12.49
CA SER A 438 31.55 0.91 -12.76
C SER A 438 31.34 1.18 -14.26
N GLY A 439 32.34 0.88 -15.09
CA GLY A 439 32.28 0.93 -16.55
C GLY A 439 31.79 -0.36 -17.20
N GLY A 440 31.53 -1.42 -16.43
CA GLY A 440 31.09 -2.73 -16.93
C GLY A 440 32.22 -3.70 -17.32
N PHE A 441 33.48 -3.35 -17.02
CA PHE A 441 34.63 -4.19 -17.33
C PHE A 441 34.89 -5.22 -16.23
N THR A 442 34.70 -6.50 -16.58
CA THR A 442 34.95 -7.65 -15.67
C THR A 442 36.37 -8.19 -15.81
N PHE A 443 37.06 -7.84 -16.90
CA PHE A 443 38.45 -8.19 -17.13
C PHE A 443 39.26 -6.96 -17.56
N ILE A 444 40.42 -6.73 -16.93
CA ILE A 444 41.33 -5.64 -17.28
C ILE A 444 42.76 -6.11 -17.50
N VAL A 445 43.46 -5.52 -18.46
CA VAL A 445 44.89 -5.71 -18.67
C VAL A 445 45.63 -4.47 -18.16
N VAL A 446 46.62 -4.68 -17.31
CA VAL A 446 47.39 -3.61 -16.67
C VAL A 446 48.88 -3.78 -16.98
N ILE A 447 49.58 -2.67 -17.13
CA ILE A 447 51.03 -2.64 -17.36
C ILE A 447 51.70 -2.35 -16.03
N ASP A 448 52.69 -3.17 -15.66
CA ASP A 448 53.55 -2.88 -14.50
C ASP A 448 54.75 -2.02 -14.93
N PRO A 449 54.86 -0.76 -14.47
CA PRO A 449 56.01 0.09 -14.78
C PRO A 449 57.31 -0.37 -14.09
N SER A 450 57.23 -1.09 -12.96
CA SER A 450 58.40 -1.55 -12.19
C SER A 450 59.18 -2.68 -12.88
N SER A 451 58.51 -3.40 -13.79
CA SER A 451 59.09 -4.47 -14.63
C SER A 451 60.22 -4.02 -15.56
N THR A 452 60.43 -2.71 -15.73
CA THR A 452 61.57 -2.15 -16.47
C THR A 452 62.92 -2.35 -15.76
N VAL A 453 62.92 -2.70 -14.45
CA VAL A 453 64.11 -2.73 -13.59
C VAL A 453 64.50 -4.14 -13.11
N SER A 454 63.55 -5.00 -12.70
CA SER A 454 63.86 -6.37 -12.21
C SER A 454 62.67 -7.36 -12.26
N VAL A 455 62.95 -8.67 -12.23
CA VAL A 455 61.91 -9.73 -12.12
C VAL A 455 61.27 -9.76 -10.74
N GLU A 456 62.00 -9.37 -9.70
CA GLU A 456 61.48 -9.35 -8.33
C GLU A 456 60.40 -8.28 -8.18
N GLY A 457 60.61 -7.09 -8.75
CA GLY A 457 59.60 -6.02 -8.76
C GLY A 457 58.31 -6.45 -9.48
N PHE A 458 58.42 -7.18 -10.59
CA PHE A 458 57.25 -7.75 -11.27
C PHE A 458 56.50 -8.78 -10.41
N ARG A 459 57.21 -9.58 -9.60
CA ARG A 459 56.57 -10.55 -8.69
C ARG A 459 55.89 -9.85 -7.51
N GLU A 460 56.50 -8.81 -6.95
CA GLU A 460 55.90 -8.00 -5.88
C GLU A 460 54.62 -7.30 -6.37
N ALA A 461 54.67 -6.65 -7.54
CA ALA A 461 53.50 -6.01 -8.15
C ALA A 461 52.37 -7.00 -8.43
N LEU A 462 52.73 -8.22 -8.81
CA LEU A 462 51.79 -9.29 -9.08
C LEU A 462 51.10 -9.80 -7.81
N VAL A 463 51.83 -9.97 -6.71
CA VAL A 463 51.27 -10.36 -5.41
C VAL A 463 50.33 -9.26 -4.90
N ASP A 464 50.73 -8.00 -4.99
CA ASP A 464 49.88 -6.85 -4.63
C ASP A 464 48.58 -6.82 -5.46
N ALA A 465 48.66 -7.13 -6.76
CA ALA A 465 47.49 -7.25 -7.62
C ALA A 465 46.59 -8.45 -7.25
N GLU A 466 47.16 -9.60 -6.93
CA GLU A 466 46.40 -10.80 -6.51
C GLU A 466 45.66 -10.57 -5.18
N GLU A 467 46.24 -9.81 -4.25
CA GLU A 467 45.62 -9.51 -2.95
C GLU A 467 44.54 -8.42 -3.05
N ASN A 468 44.71 -7.43 -3.94
CA ASN A 468 43.86 -6.23 -3.98
C ASN A 468 42.87 -6.18 -5.17
N SER A 469 42.94 -7.11 -6.13
CA SER A 469 42.05 -7.12 -7.30
C SER A 469 40.62 -7.55 -6.95
N ILE A 470 39.66 -6.84 -7.54
CA ILE A 470 38.21 -7.10 -7.40
C ILE A 470 37.63 -7.69 -8.70
N CYS A 471 38.27 -7.42 -9.84
CA CYS A 471 37.94 -7.97 -11.15
C CYS A 471 39.01 -8.97 -11.62
N SER A 472 38.71 -9.75 -12.66
CA SER A 472 39.74 -10.61 -13.28
C SER A 472 40.76 -9.73 -14.01
N PHE A 473 42.04 -10.11 -13.99
CA PHE A 473 43.09 -9.27 -14.56
C PHE A 473 44.18 -10.06 -15.29
N GLY A 474 44.84 -9.35 -16.22
CA GLY A 474 46.09 -9.74 -16.84
C GLY A 474 47.16 -8.66 -16.62
N MET A 475 48.41 -9.07 -16.48
CA MET A 475 49.53 -8.14 -16.24
C MET A 475 50.59 -8.30 -17.32
N LEU A 476 50.92 -7.20 -18.00
CA LEU A 476 51.94 -7.16 -19.05
C LEU A 476 53.32 -6.89 -18.44
N ALA A 477 54.32 -7.66 -18.89
CA ALA A 477 55.72 -7.35 -18.59
C ALA A 477 56.22 -6.29 -19.58
N ALA A 478 56.91 -5.25 -19.11
CA ALA A 478 57.47 -4.22 -19.99
C ALA A 478 58.87 -4.61 -20.48
N ALA A 479 59.07 -4.54 -21.80
CA ALA A 479 60.36 -4.73 -22.43
C ALA A 479 61.21 -3.45 -22.32
N SER A 480 62.48 -3.61 -21.97
CA SER A 480 63.50 -2.56 -22.06
C SER A 480 64.72 -3.09 -22.83
N PRO A 481 65.53 -2.21 -23.46
CA PRO A 481 66.71 -2.67 -24.20
C PRO A 481 67.70 -3.48 -23.35
N GLN A 482 67.66 -3.30 -22.03
CA GLN A 482 68.58 -3.93 -21.07
C GLN A 482 68.03 -5.23 -20.45
N ASN A 483 66.73 -5.54 -20.57
CA ASN A 483 66.10 -6.64 -19.82
C ASN A 483 65.80 -7.93 -20.63
N VAL A 484 66.32 -8.08 -21.86
CA VAL A 484 66.05 -9.23 -22.76
C VAL A 484 66.24 -10.60 -22.10
N ALA A 485 67.33 -10.79 -21.33
CA ALA A 485 67.63 -12.07 -20.69
C ALA A 485 66.74 -12.35 -19.46
N VAL A 486 66.30 -11.28 -18.79
CA VAL A 486 65.65 -11.32 -17.47
C VAL A 486 64.13 -11.41 -17.62
N VAL A 487 63.55 -10.64 -18.54
CA VAL A 487 62.09 -10.58 -18.77
C VAL A 487 61.51 -11.94 -19.16
N LYS A 488 62.26 -12.77 -19.88
CA LYS A 488 61.83 -14.14 -20.24
C LYS A 488 61.45 -14.99 -19.04
N SER A 489 62.08 -14.79 -17.88
CA SER A 489 61.71 -15.54 -16.66
C SER A 489 60.34 -15.16 -16.10
N ALA A 490 59.87 -13.93 -16.37
CA ALA A 490 58.53 -13.47 -16.03
C ALA A 490 57.45 -14.01 -16.99
N SER A 491 57.83 -14.63 -18.12
CA SER A 491 56.89 -15.13 -19.13
C SER A 491 56.00 -16.30 -18.68
N LYS A 492 56.25 -16.94 -17.53
CA LYS A 492 55.25 -17.88 -16.97
C LYS A 492 54.11 -17.14 -16.25
N ALA A 493 54.42 -15.95 -15.77
CA ALA A 493 53.60 -15.17 -14.88
C ALA A 493 52.86 -14.03 -15.59
N ALA A 494 53.46 -13.43 -16.61
CA ALA A 494 52.85 -12.36 -17.40
C ALA A 494 51.72 -12.89 -18.30
N SER A 495 50.84 -11.99 -18.72
CA SER A 495 49.81 -12.26 -19.72
C SER A 495 50.28 -11.92 -21.14
N GLY A 496 51.32 -11.08 -21.25
CA GLY A 496 51.94 -10.67 -22.51
C GLY A 496 53.18 -9.81 -22.28
N LEU A 497 53.87 -9.46 -23.36
CA LEU A 497 55.01 -8.54 -23.35
C LEU A 497 54.62 -7.21 -23.99
N LEU A 498 54.82 -6.10 -23.30
CA LEU A 498 54.69 -4.75 -23.87
C LEU A 498 56.04 -4.25 -24.39
N ILE A 499 56.09 -3.87 -25.65
CA ILE A 499 57.21 -3.16 -26.27
C ILE A 499 56.80 -1.71 -26.47
N ASP A 500 57.52 -0.78 -25.85
CA ASP A 500 57.32 0.66 -26.00
C ASP A 500 58.57 1.28 -26.65
N PRO A 501 58.61 1.37 -28.00
CA PRO A 501 59.80 1.80 -28.72
C PRO A 501 59.96 3.33 -28.66
N ASN A 502 60.81 3.82 -27.77
CA ASN A 502 61.22 5.23 -27.77
C ASN A 502 62.06 5.56 -29.03
N GLU A 503 61.88 6.77 -29.58
CA GLU A 503 62.51 7.24 -30.82
C GLU A 503 64.06 7.12 -30.84
N ASN A 504 64.70 7.12 -29.67
CA ASN A 504 66.16 7.07 -29.53
C ASN A 504 66.76 5.65 -29.39
N THR A 505 65.98 4.59 -29.62
CA THR A 505 66.38 3.21 -29.28
C THR A 505 66.67 2.36 -30.52
N SER A 506 67.78 1.59 -30.52
CA SER A 506 68.12 0.71 -31.64
C SER A 506 67.10 -0.40 -31.85
N VAL A 507 66.55 -0.49 -33.07
CA VAL A 507 65.56 -1.51 -33.51
C VAL A 507 66.02 -2.95 -33.24
N THR A 508 67.33 -3.18 -33.27
CA THR A 508 67.93 -4.50 -33.02
C THR A 508 67.67 -5.02 -31.60
N ALA A 509 67.50 -4.15 -30.62
CA ALA A 509 67.18 -4.54 -29.25
C ALA A 509 65.75 -5.11 -29.14
N TRP A 510 64.80 -4.55 -29.88
CA TRP A 510 63.41 -5.00 -29.90
C TRP A 510 63.25 -6.34 -30.61
N HIS A 511 64.00 -6.58 -31.70
CA HIS A 511 64.00 -7.87 -32.39
C HIS A 511 64.46 -9.02 -31.49
N LYS A 512 65.43 -8.78 -30.60
CA LYS A 512 65.87 -9.78 -29.62
C LYS A 512 64.77 -10.18 -28.63
N HIS A 513 63.88 -9.26 -28.27
CA HIS A 513 62.69 -9.56 -27.44
C HIS A 513 61.67 -10.41 -28.19
N LEU A 514 61.41 -10.08 -29.46
CA LEU A 514 60.50 -10.87 -30.32
C LEU A 514 61.00 -12.33 -30.48
N GLN A 515 62.31 -12.51 -30.56
CA GLN A 515 62.94 -13.83 -30.64
C GLN A 515 62.94 -14.59 -29.31
N SER A 516 63.11 -13.90 -28.17
CA SER A 516 63.30 -14.56 -26.86
C SER A 516 62.00 -14.89 -26.12
N TRP A 517 60.93 -14.12 -26.38
CA TRP A 517 59.62 -14.28 -25.73
C TRP A 517 58.88 -15.54 -26.21
N PRO A 518 58.08 -16.25 -25.39
CA PRO A 518 57.38 -17.47 -25.83
C PRO A 518 56.37 -17.21 -26.95
N SER A 519 56.36 -18.02 -28.01
CA SER A 519 55.44 -17.88 -29.17
C SER A 519 53.96 -18.00 -28.81
N SER A 520 53.64 -18.70 -27.71
CA SER A 520 52.28 -18.86 -27.21
C SER A 520 51.71 -17.63 -26.48
N SER A 521 52.48 -16.55 -26.34
CA SER A 521 52.09 -15.35 -25.60
C SER A 521 51.98 -14.12 -26.51
N PRO A 522 50.93 -13.29 -26.32
CA PRO A 522 50.71 -12.10 -27.12
C PRO A 522 51.78 -11.04 -26.87
N ILE A 523 52.10 -10.29 -27.92
CA ILE A 523 53.00 -9.14 -27.89
C ILE A 523 52.17 -7.88 -28.09
N PHE A 524 52.26 -6.96 -27.14
CA PHE A 524 51.67 -5.63 -27.19
C PHE A 524 52.75 -4.65 -27.62
N LEU A 525 52.46 -3.81 -28.60
CA LEU A 525 53.39 -2.84 -29.16
C LEU A 525 52.76 -1.45 -29.09
N ARG A 526 53.42 -0.47 -28.49
CA ARG A 526 52.92 0.91 -28.53
C ARG A 526 53.11 1.53 -29.91
N ALA A 527 52.09 2.20 -30.42
CA ALA A 527 52.17 2.96 -31.66
C ALA A 527 53.24 4.06 -31.52
N SER A 528 54.14 4.16 -32.50
CA SER A 528 55.33 5.01 -32.41
C SER A 528 55.75 5.62 -33.75
N GLY A 529 54.82 5.81 -34.71
CA GLY A 529 55.15 6.34 -36.03
C GLY A 529 56.21 5.49 -36.77
N HIS A 530 57.31 6.12 -37.18
CA HIS A 530 58.34 5.51 -38.03
C HIS A 530 58.96 4.21 -37.48
N THR A 531 59.00 4.01 -36.15
CA THR A 531 59.56 2.79 -35.54
C THR A 531 58.62 1.59 -35.64
N LEU A 532 57.31 1.81 -35.85
CA LEU A 532 56.28 0.77 -35.89
C LEU A 532 56.52 -0.24 -37.01
N ALA A 533 56.79 0.24 -38.23
CA ALA A 533 57.03 -0.61 -39.40
C ALA A 533 58.20 -1.59 -39.20
N SER A 534 59.27 -1.13 -38.54
CA SER A 534 60.48 -1.92 -38.32
C SER A 534 60.25 -3.06 -37.31
N VAL A 535 59.42 -2.81 -36.28
CA VAL A 535 59.09 -3.82 -35.28
C VAL A 535 58.05 -4.81 -35.82
N LEU A 536 57.06 -4.35 -36.59
CA LEU A 536 56.08 -5.22 -37.26
C LEU A 536 56.72 -6.17 -38.29
N LEU A 537 57.73 -5.69 -39.04
CA LEU A 537 58.51 -6.53 -39.93
C LEU A 537 59.27 -7.61 -39.14
N GLY A 538 59.92 -7.23 -38.03
CA GLY A 538 60.59 -8.18 -37.14
C GLY A 538 59.63 -9.23 -36.56
N ALA A 539 58.41 -8.82 -36.20
CA ALA A 539 57.38 -9.72 -35.71
C ALA A 539 56.94 -10.73 -36.78
N THR A 540 56.80 -10.26 -38.02
CA THR A 540 56.48 -11.11 -39.17
C THR A 540 57.60 -12.14 -39.42
N LEU A 541 58.87 -11.71 -39.37
CA LEU A 541 60.03 -12.59 -39.56
C LEU A 541 60.11 -13.69 -38.48
N HIS A 542 59.61 -13.41 -37.28
CA HIS A 542 59.59 -14.34 -36.16
C HIS A 542 58.23 -15.02 -35.94
N ASP A 543 57.30 -14.90 -36.90
CA ASP A 543 55.96 -15.49 -36.88
C ASP A 543 55.17 -15.17 -35.59
N ARG A 544 55.13 -13.88 -35.24
CA ARG A 544 54.52 -13.36 -34.00
C ARG A 544 53.23 -12.61 -34.25
N ASP A 545 52.24 -12.88 -33.40
CA ASP A 545 51.03 -12.06 -33.28
C ASP A 545 51.34 -10.78 -32.49
N VAL A 546 50.96 -9.63 -33.07
CA VAL A 546 51.19 -8.32 -32.45
C VAL A 546 49.89 -7.55 -32.32
N HIS A 547 49.64 -7.01 -31.13
CA HIS A 547 48.58 -6.05 -30.86
C HIS A 547 49.19 -4.65 -30.69
N VAL A 548 48.84 -3.72 -31.57
CA VAL A 548 49.32 -2.34 -31.53
C VAL A 548 48.40 -1.50 -30.64
N GLN A 549 48.92 -0.99 -29.53
CA GLN A 549 48.19 -0.16 -28.59
C GLN A 549 48.29 1.33 -28.93
N ARG A 550 47.21 2.07 -28.64
CA ARG A 550 47.09 3.53 -28.69
C ARG A 550 47.37 4.11 -30.08
N VAL A 551 46.78 3.51 -31.11
CA VAL A 551 46.91 4.03 -32.48
C VAL A 551 46.19 5.38 -32.57
N CYS A 552 46.95 6.44 -32.84
CA CYS A 552 46.44 7.80 -32.86
C CYS A 552 46.82 8.62 -34.11
N LYS A 553 47.82 8.18 -34.89
CA LYS A 553 48.29 8.87 -36.10
C LYS A 553 47.77 8.22 -37.38
N ARG A 554 47.55 9.02 -38.43
CA ARG A 554 47.17 8.54 -39.77
C ARG A 554 48.16 7.51 -40.32
N GLU A 555 49.45 7.79 -40.23
CA GLU A 555 50.51 6.90 -40.74
C GLU A 555 50.46 5.50 -40.12
N ASP A 556 50.17 5.42 -38.80
CA ASP A 556 50.13 4.17 -38.06
C ASP A 556 48.91 3.31 -38.46
N ILE A 557 47.72 3.92 -38.57
CA ILE A 557 46.50 3.18 -38.92
C ILE A 557 46.51 2.71 -40.39
N GLU A 558 47.05 3.52 -41.31
CA GLU A 558 47.22 3.14 -42.72
C GLU A 558 48.23 2.00 -42.89
N LEU A 559 49.32 2.03 -42.12
CA LEU A 559 50.29 0.94 -42.09
C LEU A 559 49.66 -0.36 -41.58
N ILE A 560 48.91 -0.31 -40.47
CA ILE A 560 48.22 -1.48 -39.91
C ILE A 560 47.18 -2.02 -40.90
N SER A 561 46.40 -1.14 -41.53
CA SER A 561 45.45 -1.49 -42.58
C SER A 561 46.13 -2.24 -43.73
N THR A 562 47.27 -1.72 -44.20
CA THR A 562 48.09 -2.36 -45.23
C THR A 562 48.61 -3.72 -44.78
N CYS A 563 49.12 -3.83 -43.54
CA CYS A 563 49.59 -5.10 -42.97
C CYS A 563 48.47 -6.16 -42.92
N LYS A 564 47.28 -5.79 -42.46
CA LYS A 564 46.11 -6.67 -42.42
C LYS A 564 45.68 -7.13 -43.81
N SER A 565 45.64 -6.21 -44.79
CA SER A 565 45.28 -6.53 -46.18
C SER A 565 46.22 -7.57 -46.82
N ARG A 566 47.47 -7.64 -46.35
CA ARG A 566 48.48 -8.63 -46.78
C ARG A 566 48.48 -9.91 -45.95
N GLY A 567 47.53 -10.09 -45.05
CA GLY A 567 47.38 -11.29 -44.22
C GLY A 567 48.36 -11.37 -43.03
N LEU A 568 48.98 -10.26 -42.63
CA LEU A 568 49.82 -10.23 -41.43
C LEU A 568 48.95 -10.29 -40.16
N ARG A 569 49.41 -11.04 -39.15
CA ARG A 569 48.71 -11.24 -37.88
C ARG A 569 48.92 -10.05 -36.93
N VAL A 570 48.33 -8.92 -37.29
CA VAL A 570 48.39 -7.66 -36.53
C VAL A 570 46.98 -7.24 -36.14
N THR A 571 46.81 -6.85 -34.88
CA THR A 571 45.58 -6.21 -34.37
C THR A 571 45.90 -4.84 -33.78
N CYS A 572 44.91 -4.00 -33.55
CA CYS A 572 45.13 -2.70 -32.90
C CYS A 572 43.97 -2.23 -32.02
N ASP A 573 44.29 -1.36 -31.07
CA ASP A 573 43.34 -0.58 -30.29
C ASP A 573 43.48 0.93 -30.51
N VAL A 574 42.40 1.64 -30.22
CA VAL A 574 42.35 3.11 -30.19
C VAL A 574 41.71 3.58 -28.89
N SER A 575 42.13 4.74 -28.41
CA SER A 575 41.50 5.37 -27.25
C SER A 575 40.13 5.95 -27.62
N ILE A 576 39.13 5.74 -26.77
CA ILE A 576 37.81 6.39 -26.91
C ILE A 576 37.92 7.92 -26.92
N LEU A 577 38.94 8.47 -26.26
CA LEU A 577 39.18 9.92 -26.19
C LEU A 577 39.59 10.50 -27.55
N ASP A 578 40.22 9.68 -28.40
CA ASP A 578 40.68 10.09 -29.73
C ASP A 578 39.56 9.99 -30.77
N LEU A 579 38.72 8.95 -30.65
CA LEU A 579 37.49 8.79 -31.45
C LEU A 579 36.42 9.83 -31.10
N TYR A 580 36.27 10.15 -29.82
CA TYR A 580 35.25 11.06 -29.28
C TYR A 580 35.89 12.15 -28.39
N PRO A 581 36.43 13.21 -29.00
CA PRO A 581 37.16 14.26 -28.28
C PRO A 581 36.24 15.08 -27.36
N SER A 582 36.76 15.48 -26.21
CA SER A 582 36.13 16.52 -25.40
C SER A 582 36.17 17.87 -26.12
N PRO A 583 35.14 18.74 -25.98
CA PRO A 583 35.19 20.13 -26.44
C PRO A 583 36.41 20.91 -25.91
N SER A 584 36.97 20.47 -24.77
CA SER A 584 38.06 21.14 -24.06
C SER A 584 39.45 20.53 -24.30
N SER A 585 39.56 19.38 -24.98
CA SER A 585 40.83 18.67 -25.21
C SER A 585 41.02 18.31 -26.68
N LYS A 586 42.07 18.85 -27.31
CA LYS A 586 42.53 18.47 -28.66
C LYS A 586 43.77 17.57 -28.54
N LEU A 587 43.56 16.32 -28.13
CA LEU A 587 44.65 15.32 -27.98
C LEU A 587 45.32 14.96 -29.31
N ILE A 588 44.56 14.91 -30.40
CA ILE A 588 45.04 14.60 -31.76
C ILE A 588 44.56 15.63 -32.80
N SER A 589 45.26 15.69 -33.94
CA SER A 589 44.88 16.55 -35.06
C SER A 589 43.54 16.11 -35.68
N GLN A 590 42.87 17.02 -36.39
CA GLN A 590 41.61 16.67 -37.06
C GLN A 590 41.83 15.63 -38.17
N ASP A 591 42.91 15.79 -38.93
CA ASP A 591 43.39 14.88 -39.96
C ASP A 591 43.58 13.44 -39.44
N ASP A 592 44.29 13.29 -38.33
CA ASP A 592 44.51 11.98 -37.72
C ASP A 592 43.21 11.33 -37.27
N ARG A 593 42.27 12.14 -36.73
CA ARG A 593 40.96 11.65 -36.31
C ARG A 593 40.14 11.17 -37.50
N GLU A 594 40.10 11.94 -38.59
CA GLU A 594 39.40 11.55 -39.81
C GLU A 594 39.95 10.21 -40.34
N ALA A 595 41.27 10.01 -40.30
CA ALA A 595 41.89 8.74 -40.68
C ALA A 595 41.43 7.55 -39.80
N LEU A 596 41.26 7.75 -38.49
CA LEU A 596 40.69 6.70 -37.61
C LEU A 596 39.25 6.37 -37.98
N TRP A 597 38.42 7.36 -38.32
CA TRP A 597 37.03 7.16 -38.74
C TRP A 597 36.92 6.48 -40.10
N GLU A 598 37.78 6.83 -41.05
CA GLU A 598 37.86 6.16 -42.36
C GLU A 598 38.27 4.68 -42.23
N ASN A 599 39.09 4.36 -41.23
CA ASN A 599 39.61 3.02 -40.97
C ASN A 599 38.93 2.29 -39.80
N LEU A 600 37.67 2.62 -39.48
CA LEU A 600 36.91 2.04 -38.36
C LEU A 600 36.85 0.50 -38.35
N GLN A 601 36.90 -0.13 -39.52
CA GLN A 601 36.88 -1.60 -39.64
C GLN A 601 38.22 -2.24 -39.28
N VAL A 602 39.32 -1.48 -39.37
CA VAL A 602 40.68 -1.92 -39.03
C VAL A 602 40.86 -1.98 -37.51
N ILE A 603 40.08 -1.25 -36.74
CA ILE A 603 40.18 -1.19 -35.27
C ILE A 603 39.58 -2.47 -34.65
N ASP A 604 40.35 -3.17 -33.82
CA ASP A 604 39.91 -4.43 -33.18
C ASP A 604 39.40 -4.22 -31.76
N ALA A 605 39.94 -3.24 -31.02
CA ALA A 605 39.52 -2.94 -29.65
C ALA A 605 39.47 -1.43 -29.38
N VAL A 606 38.69 -1.03 -28.37
CA VAL A 606 38.62 0.36 -27.89
C VAL A 606 39.03 0.41 -26.43
N THR A 607 39.96 1.31 -26.12
CA THR A 607 40.57 1.46 -24.80
C THR A 607 40.34 2.86 -24.22
N GLY A 608 40.77 3.08 -22.97
CA GLY A 608 40.66 4.36 -22.28
C GLY A 608 39.92 4.27 -20.94
N PRO A 609 39.54 5.43 -20.36
CA PRO A 609 38.96 5.49 -19.02
C PRO A 609 37.70 4.61 -18.88
N PRO A 610 37.72 3.53 -18.08
CA PRO A 610 36.70 2.47 -18.14
C PRO A 610 35.27 2.98 -17.96
N LYS A 611 35.08 3.94 -17.05
CA LYS A 611 33.77 4.54 -16.75
C LYS A 611 33.10 5.22 -17.96
N TYR A 612 33.88 5.64 -18.96
CA TYR A 612 33.39 6.46 -20.08
C TYR A 612 33.44 5.75 -21.43
N VAL A 613 34.15 4.62 -21.57
CA VAL A 613 34.27 3.89 -22.86
C VAL A 613 32.89 3.48 -23.39
N LEU A 614 32.14 2.67 -22.64
CA LEU A 614 30.82 2.19 -23.08
C LEU A 614 29.82 3.35 -23.26
N PRO A 615 29.67 4.31 -22.32
CA PRO A 615 28.68 5.38 -22.50
C PRO A 615 28.92 6.29 -23.71
N LEU A 616 30.17 6.53 -24.09
CA LEU A 616 30.50 7.32 -25.28
C LEU A 616 30.28 6.54 -26.58
N LEU A 617 30.57 5.24 -26.59
CA LEU A 617 30.26 4.37 -27.72
C LEU A 617 28.74 4.24 -27.93
N LEU A 618 27.96 4.13 -26.86
CA LEU A 618 26.49 4.12 -26.95
C LEU A 618 25.93 5.47 -27.43
N GLN A 619 26.57 6.59 -27.09
CA GLN A 619 26.22 7.89 -27.66
C GLN A 619 26.50 7.94 -29.17
N LEU A 620 27.67 7.46 -29.63
CA LEU A 620 28.00 7.35 -31.05
C LEU A 620 27.04 6.43 -31.82
N GLN A 621 26.60 5.33 -31.19
CA GLN A 621 25.60 4.42 -31.75
C GLN A 621 24.23 5.11 -31.86
N HIS A 622 23.86 5.91 -30.86
CA HIS A 622 22.61 6.68 -30.90
C HIS A 622 22.60 7.73 -32.02
N GLU A 623 23.75 8.36 -32.28
CA GLU A 623 23.96 9.28 -33.41
C GLU A 623 23.98 8.59 -34.77
N GLY A 624 23.93 7.26 -34.81
CA GLY A 624 23.93 6.46 -36.04
C GLY A 624 25.31 6.32 -36.69
N ARG A 625 26.40 6.62 -35.96
CA ARG A 625 27.78 6.58 -36.48
C ARG A 625 28.39 5.18 -36.45
N ILE A 626 27.97 4.34 -35.51
CA ILE A 626 28.43 2.96 -35.34
C ILE A 626 27.24 2.03 -35.03
N SER A 627 27.38 0.73 -35.30
CA SER A 627 26.35 -0.28 -34.98
C SER A 627 26.56 -0.87 -33.59
N PHE A 628 25.53 -1.53 -33.06
CA PHE A 628 25.62 -2.21 -31.76
C PHE A 628 26.57 -3.42 -31.81
N ASP A 629 26.53 -4.22 -32.88
CA ASP A 629 27.45 -5.35 -33.09
C ASP A 629 28.91 -4.90 -33.18
N TRP A 630 29.15 -3.69 -33.68
CA TRP A 630 30.47 -3.10 -33.69
C TRP A 630 30.98 -2.88 -32.25
N ILE A 631 30.13 -2.41 -31.32
CA ILE A 631 30.52 -2.23 -29.91
C ILE A 631 30.88 -3.57 -29.27
N ILE A 632 30.04 -4.60 -29.46
CA ILE A 632 30.26 -5.92 -28.83
C ILE A 632 31.53 -6.58 -29.34
N SER A 633 31.77 -6.55 -30.65
CA SER A 633 33.01 -7.10 -31.21
C SER A 633 34.28 -6.43 -30.64
N ARG A 634 34.25 -5.11 -30.37
CA ARG A 634 35.43 -4.33 -29.92
C ARG A 634 35.64 -4.31 -28.40
N LEU A 635 34.61 -4.60 -27.61
CA LEU A 635 34.71 -4.63 -26.13
C LEU A 635 34.66 -6.05 -25.55
N VAL A 636 34.30 -7.06 -26.35
CA VAL A 636 34.15 -8.46 -25.89
C VAL A 636 34.91 -9.42 -26.80
N GLU A 637 34.44 -9.65 -28.02
CA GLU A 637 34.90 -10.76 -28.88
C GLU A 637 36.37 -10.65 -29.30
N ASN A 638 36.76 -9.49 -29.83
CA ASN A 638 38.13 -9.27 -30.29
C ASN A 638 39.13 -9.20 -29.13
N PRO A 639 38.89 -8.45 -28.03
CA PRO A 639 39.77 -8.50 -26.86
C PRO A 639 39.94 -9.91 -26.28
N GLN A 640 38.86 -10.71 -26.20
CA GLN A 640 38.95 -12.10 -25.76
C GLN A 640 39.83 -12.93 -26.69
N ARG A 641 39.68 -12.76 -28.01
CA ARG A 641 40.52 -13.45 -29.01
C ARG A 641 42.00 -13.04 -28.91
N ILE A 642 42.28 -11.75 -28.72
CA ILE A 642 43.64 -11.20 -28.58
C ILE A 642 44.34 -11.79 -27.34
N LEU A 643 43.60 -11.98 -26.25
CA LEU A 643 44.12 -12.50 -24.99
C LEU A 643 44.04 -14.04 -24.87
N GLY A 644 43.34 -14.72 -25.77
CA GLY A 644 43.07 -16.15 -25.67
C GLY A 644 42.15 -16.53 -24.51
N LEU A 645 41.15 -15.69 -24.20
CA LEU A 645 40.16 -15.92 -23.14
C LEU A 645 38.98 -16.77 -23.66
N ASN A 646 38.48 -17.67 -22.82
CA ASN A 646 37.23 -18.39 -23.06
C ASN A 646 36.01 -17.53 -22.64
N GLU A 647 34.86 -17.77 -23.27
CA GLU A 647 33.62 -17.09 -22.94
C GLU A 647 33.15 -17.45 -21.50
N GLU A 648 33.07 -16.44 -20.63
CA GLU A 648 32.55 -16.61 -19.27
C GLU A 648 31.02 -16.42 -19.24
N LYS A 649 30.27 -17.51 -19.40
CA LYS A 649 28.80 -17.49 -19.46
C LYS A 649 28.12 -16.89 -18.20
N ASP A 650 28.81 -16.92 -17.06
CA ASP A 650 28.27 -16.44 -15.78
C ASP A 650 28.67 -14.98 -15.44
N SER A 651 29.32 -14.27 -16.37
CA SER A 651 29.73 -12.87 -16.22
C SER A 651 28.96 -11.97 -17.21
N TYR A 652 28.13 -11.06 -16.70
CA TYR A 652 27.33 -10.14 -17.52
C TYR A 652 27.14 -8.78 -16.86
N ILE A 653 26.75 -7.79 -17.64
CA ILE A 653 26.43 -6.44 -17.20
C ILE A 653 25.01 -6.05 -17.60
N GLU A 654 24.36 -5.21 -16.80
CA GLU A 654 23.08 -4.60 -17.09
C GLU A 654 23.27 -3.10 -17.31
N VAL A 655 22.85 -2.60 -18.47
CA VAL A 655 23.07 -1.22 -18.92
C VAL A 655 21.75 -0.53 -19.17
N ASP A 656 21.49 0.56 -18.44
CA ASP A 656 20.36 1.47 -18.67
C ASP A 656 20.65 2.35 -19.89
N MET A 657 20.03 2.01 -21.03
CA MET A 657 20.19 2.69 -22.32
C MET A 657 19.52 4.07 -22.41
N GLU A 658 18.68 4.42 -21.44
CA GLU A 658 17.99 5.71 -21.40
C GLU A 658 18.63 6.72 -20.45
N SER A 659 19.65 6.31 -19.70
CA SER A 659 20.42 7.21 -18.86
C SER A 659 21.27 8.13 -19.73
N GLU A 660 21.04 9.44 -19.61
CA GLU A 660 21.84 10.48 -20.26
C GLU A 660 22.47 11.35 -19.17
N PHE A 661 23.76 11.58 -19.26
CA PHE A 661 24.49 12.43 -18.32
C PHE A 661 25.62 13.17 -19.01
N GLU A 662 25.97 14.33 -18.47
CA GLU A 662 27.16 15.07 -18.89
C GLU A 662 28.33 14.67 -18.00
N SER A 663 29.49 14.47 -18.61
CA SER A 663 30.69 14.12 -17.87
C SER A 663 31.13 15.27 -16.94
N PRO A 664 31.64 14.98 -15.72
CA PRO A 664 32.06 16.01 -14.78
C PRO A 664 33.19 16.88 -15.33
N ALA A 665 33.24 18.15 -14.89
CA ALA A 665 34.25 19.13 -15.33
C ALA A 665 35.70 18.69 -15.06
N ALA A 666 35.94 17.86 -14.04
CA ALA A 666 37.25 17.34 -13.65
C ALA A 666 37.65 16.03 -14.39
N SER A 667 36.84 15.56 -15.34
CA SER A 667 37.10 14.30 -16.07
C SER A 667 37.83 14.55 -17.41
N PRO A 668 38.57 13.55 -17.94
CA PRO A 668 39.25 13.66 -19.24
C PRO A 668 38.31 13.93 -20.43
N VAL A 669 37.02 13.67 -20.24
CA VAL A 669 35.94 13.82 -21.23
C VAL A 669 35.01 14.98 -20.91
N SER A 670 35.45 15.96 -20.11
CA SER A 670 34.64 17.10 -19.63
C SER A 670 33.74 17.71 -20.70
N GLY A 671 32.45 17.87 -20.40
CA GLY A 671 31.44 18.46 -21.30
C GLY A 671 30.92 17.53 -22.40
N CYS A 672 31.36 16.27 -22.44
CA CYS A 672 30.79 15.27 -23.36
C CYS A 672 29.43 14.78 -22.85
N ARG A 673 28.48 14.64 -23.78
CA ARG A 673 27.23 13.92 -23.54
C ARG A 673 27.51 12.42 -23.57
N CYS A 674 27.18 11.74 -22.48
CA CYS A 674 27.27 10.30 -22.34
C CYS A 674 25.86 9.71 -22.31
N ARG A 675 25.71 8.51 -22.90
CA ARG A 675 24.44 7.78 -22.90
C ARG A 675 24.68 6.34 -22.51
N GLY A 676 23.79 5.77 -21.72
CA GLY A 676 23.97 4.41 -21.21
C GLY A 676 24.70 4.44 -19.88
N ARG A 677 24.08 3.94 -18.81
CA ARG A 677 24.73 3.79 -17.50
C ARG A 677 24.72 2.32 -17.09
N VAL A 678 25.89 1.81 -16.70
CA VAL A 678 25.98 0.48 -16.10
C VAL A 678 25.30 0.51 -14.73
N GLY A 679 24.24 -0.28 -14.57
CA GLY A 679 23.47 -0.38 -13.33
C GLY A 679 23.93 -1.55 -12.47
N ARG A 680 24.21 -2.70 -13.09
CA ARG A 680 24.67 -3.91 -12.42
C ARG A 680 25.82 -4.56 -13.20
N VAL A 681 26.78 -5.11 -12.47
CA VAL A 681 27.78 -6.06 -13.00
C VAL A 681 27.71 -7.33 -12.18
N VAL A 682 27.50 -8.45 -12.84
CA VAL A 682 27.62 -9.79 -12.27
C VAL A 682 28.91 -10.39 -12.79
N HIS A 683 29.79 -10.79 -11.89
CA HIS A 683 31.04 -11.45 -12.22
C HIS A 683 31.01 -12.86 -11.62
N ARG A 684 30.95 -13.88 -12.50
CA ARG A 684 30.88 -15.30 -12.12
C ARG A 684 29.74 -15.65 -11.16
N GLY A 685 28.54 -15.19 -11.48
CA GLY A 685 27.34 -15.43 -10.67
C GLY A 685 27.23 -14.60 -9.39
N GLU A 686 28.24 -13.80 -9.04
CA GLU A 686 28.21 -12.88 -7.89
C GLU A 686 28.00 -11.44 -8.34
N ILE A 687 27.22 -10.66 -7.57
CA ILE A 687 27.01 -9.23 -7.84
C ILE A 687 28.29 -8.47 -7.47
N ALA A 688 28.98 -7.94 -8.49
CA ALA A 688 30.21 -7.17 -8.35
C ALA A 688 29.96 -5.67 -8.14
N TYR A 689 29.01 -5.12 -8.87
CA TYR A 689 28.62 -3.71 -8.82
C TYR A 689 27.10 -3.60 -8.91
N LEU A 690 26.51 -2.74 -8.10
CA LEU A 690 25.09 -2.42 -8.14
C LEU A 690 24.85 -0.97 -7.69
N ASP A 691 24.20 -0.18 -8.54
CA ASP A 691 23.69 1.16 -8.25
C ASP A 691 24.73 2.13 -7.65
N GLY A 692 25.96 2.12 -8.17
CA GLY A 692 27.03 3.00 -7.69
C GLY A 692 27.95 2.40 -6.65
N ASN A 693 27.59 1.24 -6.08
CA ASN A 693 28.36 0.58 -5.03
C ASN A 693 29.03 -0.69 -5.56
N VAL A 694 30.27 -0.93 -5.13
CA VAL A 694 30.99 -2.18 -5.36
C VAL A 694 30.74 -3.10 -4.17
N TRP A 695 30.29 -4.33 -4.44
CA TRP A 695 29.85 -5.27 -3.41
C TRP A 695 30.86 -6.38 -3.11
N LEU A 696 31.88 -6.53 -3.95
CA LEU A 696 32.95 -7.50 -3.73
C LEU A 696 34.03 -6.93 -2.80
N THR A 697 34.39 -7.72 -1.78
CA THR A 697 35.53 -7.44 -0.90
C THR A 697 36.80 -8.14 -1.44
N GLY A 698 37.92 -7.43 -1.50
CA GLY A 698 39.22 -8.03 -1.86
C GLY A 698 39.60 -9.20 -0.95
N GLY A 699 40.25 -10.23 -1.49
CA GLY A 699 40.76 -11.39 -0.73
C GLY A 699 40.30 -12.78 -1.19
N LEU A 700 39.27 -12.89 -2.03
CA LEU A 700 38.98 -14.15 -2.75
C LEU A 700 39.93 -14.23 -3.96
N ARG A 701 40.78 -15.27 -4.06
CA ARG A 701 41.68 -15.51 -5.20
C ARG A 701 40.90 -15.46 -6.54
N ARG A 702 40.86 -14.30 -7.21
CA ARG A 702 40.23 -14.12 -8.51
C ARG A 702 41.15 -14.68 -9.61
N ARG A 703 40.58 -15.06 -10.76
CA ARG A 703 41.36 -15.72 -11.82
C ARG A 703 42.30 -14.71 -12.45
N ARG A 704 43.57 -15.09 -12.44
CA ARG A 704 44.65 -14.44 -13.14
C ARG A 704 44.87 -15.14 -14.47
N LEU A 705 45.08 -14.36 -15.53
CA LEU A 705 45.55 -14.89 -16.80
C LEU A 705 47.08 -15.06 -16.77
N SER A 706 47.57 -16.30 -16.88
CA SER A 706 49.00 -16.60 -16.95
C SER A 706 49.29 -17.53 -18.14
N ILE A 707 50.47 -17.39 -18.74
CA ILE A 707 50.89 -18.17 -19.92
C ILE A 707 50.98 -19.68 -19.64
N SER A 708 51.10 -20.09 -18.37
CA SER A 708 51.24 -21.51 -17.95
C SER A 708 49.99 -22.18 -17.37
N GLY A 709 48.81 -21.55 -17.41
CA GLY A 709 47.55 -22.13 -16.91
C GLY A 709 46.44 -22.08 -17.94
N ASP A 710 45.78 -23.21 -18.19
CA ASP A 710 44.64 -23.47 -19.10
C ASP A 710 44.93 -23.69 -20.61
N LYS A 711 45.89 -24.57 -20.92
CA LYS A 711 45.88 -25.36 -22.17
C LYS A 711 45.71 -26.87 -21.94
N SER A 712 45.07 -27.28 -20.85
CA SER A 712 44.73 -28.68 -20.60
C SER A 712 43.21 -28.88 -20.65
N ILE A 713 42.67 -29.02 -21.86
CA ILE A 713 41.47 -29.82 -22.09
C ILE A 713 41.78 -30.69 -23.30
N GLU A 714 41.83 -32.00 -23.08
CA GLU A 714 41.86 -33.02 -24.11
C GLU A 714 40.66 -32.82 -25.07
N PRO A 715 40.75 -33.17 -26.36
CA PRO A 715 39.59 -33.20 -27.22
C PRO A 715 38.62 -34.27 -26.69
N GLU A 716 37.58 -33.86 -25.96
CA GLU A 716 36.47 -34.77 -25.67
C GLU A 716 35.89 -35.23 -26.99
N ARG A 717 35.98 -36.54 -27.18
CA ARG A 717 35.42 -37.29 -28.30
C ARG A 717 33.98 -36.84 -28.53
N ALA A 718 33.64 -36.60 -29.79
CA ALA A 718 32.28 -36.53 -30.28
C ALA A 718 31.49 -37.76 -29.78
N GLY A 719 30.74 -37.58 -28.69
CA GLY A 719 29.71 -38.48 -28.24
C GLY A 719 28.49 -38.26 -29.12
N THR A 720 28.23 -39.22 -30.00
CA THR A 720 27.00 -39.40 -30.77
C THR A 720 25.77 -39.21 -29.89
N VAL A 721 24.93 -38.22 -30.23
CA VAL A 721 23.51 -38.17 -29.90
C VAL A 721 22.75 -38.46 -31.22
N PRO A 722 21.66 -39.25 -31.20
CA PRO A 722 21.19 -39.99 -32.36
C PRO A 722 20.58 -39.12 -33.45
N LEU A 723 20.76 -39.55 -34.70
CA LEU A 723 19.89 -39.23 -35.82
C LEU A 723 18.44 -39.57 -35.47
N LEU A 724 17.55 -38.60 -35.63
CA LEU A 724 16.15 -38.85 -35.97
C LEU A 724 15.88 -38.10 -37.28
N ASP A 725 15.41 -38.89 -38.23
CA ASP A 725 15.31 -38.63 -39.66
C ASP A 725 14.40 -37.44 -40.03
N GLU A 726 14.82 -36.73 -41.07
CA GLU A 726 13.93 -35.98 -41.95
C GLU A 726 13.27 -36.96 -42.93
N ASP A 727 11.94 -36.97 -43.01
CA ASP A 727 11.21 -37.24 -44.26
C ASP A 727 9.75 -36.70 -44.20
N GLU A 728 9.43 -35.88 -45.21
CA GLU A 728 8.16 -35.61 -45.94
C GLU A 728 6.81 -35.52 -45.17
N ALA A 729 5.86 -34.58 -45.35
CA ALA A 729 5.51 -33.51 -46.32
C ALA A 729 4.28 -32.72 -45.71
N PRO A 730 3.50 -31.84 -46.41
CA PRO A 730 3.70 -31.06 -47.63
C PRO A 730 3.40 -29.55 -47.47
N VAL A 731 3.80 -28.80 -48.50
CA VAL A 731 3.41 -27.43 -48.82
C VAL A 731 1.87 -27.27 -48.88
N ARG A 732 1.34 -26.25 -48.17
CA ARG A 732 0.12 -25.52 -48.58
C ARG A 732 0.29 -24.02 -48.29
N SER A 733 0.31 -23.27 -49.38
CA SER A 733 0.13 -21.82 -49.48
C SER A 733 -1.18 -21.36 -48.84
N VAL A 734 -1.21 -20.14 -48.26
CA VAL A 734 -2.27 -19.10 -48.43
C VAL A 734 -1.83 -17.80 -47.70
N GLU A 735 -1.52 -16.79 -48.51
CA GLU A 735 -1.77 -15.34 -48.37
C GLU A 735 -1.18 -14.51 -47.21
N GLU A 736 -0.19 -13.69 -47.59
CA GLU A 736 0.10 -12.39 -47.02
C GLU A 736 -1.14 -11.50 -46.91
N ARG A 737 -1.41 -10.97 -45.70
CA ARG A 737 -2.13 -9.70 -45.54
C ARG A 737 -1.26 -8.70 -44.80
N ALA A 738 -0.48 -7.98 -45.58
CA ALA A 738 0.19 -6.76 -45.17
C ALA A 738 -0.84 -5.68 -44.80
N LEU A 739 -0.92 -5.30 -43.53
CA LEU A 739 -1.47 -4.01 -43.12
C LEU A 739 -0.32 -2.99 -43.12
N LYS A 740 -0.21 -2.30 -44.26
CA LYS A 740 0.67 -1.14 -44.45
C LYS A 740 0.34 -0.07 -43.41
N ALA A 741 1.34 0.33 -42.63
CA ALA A 741 1.34 1.59 -41.92
C ALA A 741 1.27 2.77 -42.92
N PRO A 742 0.47 3.82 -42.67
CA PRO A 742 0.50 5.01 -43.49
C PRO A 742 1.79 5.81 -43.23
N ARG A 743 2.30 6.33 -44.33
CA ARG A 743 3.60 7.00 -44.52
C ARG A 743 3.67 8.36 -43.81
N SER A 744 4.90 8.65 -43.40
CA SER A 744 5.44 9.95 -43.00
C SER A 744 5.05 11.12 -43.91
N PHE A 745 4.84 12.30 -43.33
CA PHE A 745 5.08 13.57 -44.02
C PHE A 745 5.87 14.55 -43.16
N THR A 746 6.93 15.07 -43.77
CA THR A 746 7.91 16.03 -43.31
C THR A 746 7.48 17.47 -43.63
N THR A 747 7.73 18.43 -42.73
CA THR A 747 8.67 19.58 -42.90
C THR A 747 8.25 20.88 -42.18
N ARG A 748 9.26 21.47 -41.51
CA ARG A 748 9.67 22.90 -41.48
C ARG A 748 8.78 23.96 -40.81
N ASN A 749 9.30 24.52 -39.72
CA ASN A 749 9.81 25.91 -39.59
C ASN A 749 10.09 26.20 -38.10
N ALA A 750 11.35 26.37 -37.70
CA ALA A 750 12.08 27.66 -37.62
C ALA A 750 11.66 28.51 -36.39
N LEU A 751 12.62 28.67 -35.47
CA LEU A 751 12.60 29.50 -34.26
C LEU A 751 12.38 31.00 -34.59
N PRO A 752 12.11 31.85 -33.58
CA PRO A 752 13.24 32.50 -32.92
C PRO A 752 13.16 32.60 -31.39
N GLU A 753 14.37 32.72 -30.85
CA GLU A 753 14.82 32.89 -29.48
C GLU A 753 14.20 34.12 -28.77
N ARG A 754 14.07 34.04 -27.45
CA ARG A 754 14.37 35.17 -26.55
C ARG A 754 15.05 34.72 -25.28
N THR A 755 16.12 35.44 -25.01
CA THR A 755 17.18 35.29 -24.03
C THR A 755 16.81 35.78 -22.62
N SER A 756 17.47 35.15 -21.65
CA SER A 756 18.07 35.75 -20.44
C SER A 756 17.17 36.44 -19.41
N GLN A 757 17.14 35.92 -18.19
CA GLN A 757 18.03 36.39 -17.11
C GLN A 757 17.69 35.67 -15.79
N SER A 758 18.69 34.99 -15.25
CA SER A 758 18.79 34.56 -13.85
C SER A 758 19.81 35.43 -13.13
N PRO A 759 19.62 35.69 -11.83
CA PRO A 759 20.67 35.41 -10.84
C PRO A 759 20.06 34.61 -9.66
N GLY A 760 20.64 33.51 -9.17
CA GLY A 760 21.84 33.45 -8.31
C GLY A 760 21.48 33.95 -6.88
N THR A 761 21.78 33.30 -5.74
CA THR A 761 22.65 32.17 -5.37
C THR A 761 22.39 31.81 -3.88
N ALA A 762 22.69 30.56 -3.50
CA ALA A 762 23.25 30.08 -2.22
C ALA A 762 22.47 30.12 -0.86
N LEU A 763 22.11 28.90 -0.42
CA LEU A 763 22.50 28.21 0.84
C LEU A 763 22.49 28.94 2.20
N ALA A 764 21.65 28.44 3.11
CA ALA A 764 21.96 28.31 4.54
C ALA A 764 21.26 27.08 5.15
N LEU A 765 22.03 26.27 5.88
CA LEU A 765 21.65 25.09 6.65
C LEU A 765 21.08 25.47 8.01
N GLY A 766 20.10 24.69 8.48
CA GLY A 766 19.78 24.49 9.90
C GLY A 766 18.63 25.32 10.47
N GLU A 767 17.49 24.69 10.73
CA GLU A 767 16.96 24.47 12.10
C GLU A 767 15.48 24.02 12.12
N SER A 768 15.22 23.13 13.08
CA SER A 768 13.93 22.88 13.76
C SER A 768 12.80 22.15 13.01
N VAL A 769 12.58 20.92 13.47
CA VAL A 769 11.33 20.17 13.36
C VAL A 769 10.25 20.97 14.10
N SER A 770 9.37 21.63 13.36
CA SER A 770 8.19 22.32 13.91
C SER A 770 6.94 21.48 13.67
N SER A 771 6.38 21.03 14.79
CA SER A 771 4.95 20.81 15.07
C SER A 771 4.00 20.68 13.88
N LEU A 772 3.54 19.45 13.65
CA LEU A 772 2.32 19.15 12.91
C LEU A 772 1.15 19.94 13.54
N SER A 773 0.61 20.88 12.78
CA SER A 773 -0.60 21.62 13.06
C SER A 773 -1.79 20.68 13.26
N MET A 774 -2.32 20.63 14.48
CA MET A 774 -3.67 20.14 14.77
C MET A 774 -4.69 21.15 14.22
N ASP A 775 -5.07 20.99 12.96
CA ASP A 775 -6.24 21.69 12.42
C ASP A 775 -7.16 20.68 11.73
N ARG A 776 -8.18 20.26 12.48
CA ARG A 776 -9.57 19.96 12.06
C ARG A 776 -10.27 19.14 13.15
N VAL A 777 -10.67 19.82 14.21
CA VAL A 777 -11.81 19.38 15.02
C VAL A 777 -13.05 20.03 14.39
N PRO A 778 -14.13 19.29 14.04
CA PRO A 778 -15.33 19.88 13.47
C PRO A 778 -15.91 20.93 14.43
N SER A 779 -16.17 22.12 13.90
CA SER A 779 -16.73 23.26 14.60
C SER A 779 -18.14 22.96 15.12
N ILE A 780 -18.30 22.78 16.43
CA ILE A 780 -19.61 22.83 17.10
C ILE A 780 -19.93 24.31 17.35
N GLY A 781 -20.45 24.96 16.32
CA GLY A 781 -21.28 26.14 16.45
C GLY A 781 -22.61 25.81 15.80
N TYR A 782 -23.72 26.24 16.41
CA TYR A 782 -25.11 26.10 15.96
C TYR A 782 -25.93 24.91 16.49
N MET A 783 -26.00 24.72 17.80
CA MET A 783 -27.28 24.44 18.49
C MET A 783 -27.21 25.06 19.90
N GLY A 784 -28.08 26.03 20.20
CA GLY A 784 -27.95 27.00 21.30
C GLY A 784 -28.07 26.48 22.75
N TRP A 785 -27.20 25.57 23.18
CA TRP A 785 -27.13 25.09 24.58
C TRP A 785 -26.01 25.71 25.41
N SER A 786 -25.07 26.41 24.77
CA SER A 786 -24.02 27.13 25.49
C SER A 786 -24.65 28.15 26.44
N GLY A 787 -24.37 28.03 27.73
CA GLY A 787 -24.94 28.89 28.78
C GLY A 787 -26.37 28.54 29.23
N SER A 788 -27.00 27.48 28.71
CA SER A 788 -28.39 27.13 29.05
C SER A 788 -28.53 26.27 30.31
N HIS A 789 -29.62 26.45 31.07
CA HIS A 789 -29.97 25.58 32.20
C HIS A 789 -30.65 24.28 31.74
N ILE A 790 -30.31 23.16 32.39
CA ILE A 790 -30.89 21.83 32.16
C ILE A 790 -31.75 21.46 33.37
N LEU A 791 -33.04 21.75 33.31
CA LEU A 791 -34.00 21.67 34.41
C LEU A 791 -35.00 20.52 34.28
N SER A 792 -35.46 20.22 33.07
CA SER A 792 -36.53 19.24 32.79
C SER A 792 -36.31 18.49 31.49
N VAL A 793 -36.81 17.25 31.40
CA VAL A 793 -36.80 16.46 30.16
C VAL A 793 -37.63 17.08 29.05
N LYS A 794 -38.58 17.96 29.38
CA LYS A 794 -39.45 18.64 28.40
C LYS A 794 -38.67 19.62 27.51
N GLN A 795 -37.50 20.07 27.94
CA GLN A 795 -36.64 20.99 27.19
C GLN A 795 -36.01 20.34 25.96
N PHE A 796 -35.98 18.99 25.89
CA PHE A 796 -35.32 18.27 24.81
C PHE A 796 -36.32 17.88 23.73
N ASN A 797 -36.03 18.31 22.50
CA ASN A 797 -36.67 17.77 21.30
C ASN A 797 -35.90 16.56 20.74
N ARG A 798 -36.45 15.88 19.74
CA ARG A 798 -35.87 14.65 19.19
C ARG A 798 -34.50 14.87 18.54
N GLU A 799 -34.31 15.98 17.83
CA GLU A 799 -33.02 16.32 17.19
C GLU A 799 -31.93 16.60 18.24
N GLN A 800 -32.29 17.33 19.29
CA GLN A 800 -31.42 17.63 20.42
C GLN A 800 -30.99 16.37 21.18
N LEU A 801 -31.91 15.41 21.39
CA LEU A 801 -31.58 14.12 21.99
C LEU A 801 -30.61 13.33 21.09
N HIS A 802 -30.84 13.35 19.77
CA HIS A 802 -29.95 12.70 18.81
C HIS A 802 -28.53 13.27 18.87
N THR A 803 -28.38 14.60 18.86
CA THR A 803 -27.09 15.29 19.00
C THR A 803 -26.39 14.96 20.31
N LEU A 804 -27.11 15.06 21.44
CA LEU A 804 -26.56 14.74 22.76
C LEU A 804 -26.02 13.30 22.80
N PHE A 805 -26.76 12.34 22.25
CA PHE A 805 -26.37 10.94 22.25
C PHE A 805 -25.23 10.64 21.28
N ASN A 806 -25.11 11.36 20.16
CA ASN A 806 -23.96 11.23 19.27
C ASN A 806 -22.69 11.77 19.95
N GLU A 807 -22.77 12.93 20.59
CA GLU A 807 -21.66 13.46 21.38
C GLU A 807 -21.32 12.51 22.54
N ALA A 808 -22.30 11.92 23.23
CA ALA A 808 -22.04 10.95 24.29
C ALA A 808 -21.32 9.70 23.77
N TYR A 809 -21.67 9.23 22.57
CA TYR A 809 -20.97 8.13 21.91
C TYR A 809 -19.51 8.51 21.56
N GLU A 810 -19.28 9.71 21.02
CA GLU A 810 -17.93 10.21 20.78
C GLU A 810 -17.11 10.34 22.08
N MET A 811 -17.70 10.87 23.15
CA MET A 811 -17.04 10.96 24.46
C MET A 811 -16.66 9.58 25.01
N LYS A 812 -17.48 8.55 24.79
CA LYS A 812 -17.16 7.16 25.13
C LYS A 812 -15.93 6.68 24.34
N GLN A 813 -15.92 6.87 23.03
CA GLN A 813 -14.79 6.50 22.17
C GLN A 813 -13.51 7.27 22.51
N MET A 814 -13.64 8.54 22.89
CA MET A 814 -12.53 9.35 23.38
C MET A 814 -11.96 8.71 24.65
N VAL A 815 -12.76 8.52 25.69
CA VAL A 815 -12.29 7.96 26.98
C VAL A 815 -11.63 6.58 26.82
N HIS A 816 -12.13 5.72 25.93
CA HIS A 816 -11.48 4.42 25.65
C HIS A 816 -10.11 4.55 24.96
N ARG A 817 -9.90 5.60 24.14
CA ARG A 817 -8.65 5.82 23.39
C ARG A 817 -7.54 6.41 24.24
N ALA A 818 -7.82 7.45 25.04
CA ALA A 818 -6.78 8.20 25.76
C ALA A 818 -7.07 8.45 27.25
N GLY A 819 -8.19 7.93 27.79
CA GLY A 819 -8.56 8.06 29.20
C GLY A 819 -9.14 9.42 29.61
N GLN A 820 -8.53 10.53 29.19
CA GLN A 820 -8.89 11.92 29.49
C GLN A 820 -8.57 12.86 28.31
N TYR A 821 -9.34 13.93 28.14
CA TYR A 821 -9.18 14.95 27.09
C TYR A 821 -9.39 16.36 27.65
N ASP A 822 -8.61 17.33 27.19
CA ASP A 822 -8.60 18.72 27.69
C ASP A 822 -9.70 19.63 27.11
N LEU A 823 -10.91 19.11 26.89
CA LEU A 823 -12.02 19.84 26.24
C LEU A 823 -12.57 21.02 27.06
N LEU A 824 -12.58 20.87 28.39
CA LEU A 824 -13.07 21.86 29.35
C LEU A 824 -11.94 22.35 30.26
N ARG A 825 -10.71 22.37 29.74
CA ARG A 825 -9.54 22.84 30.48
C ARG A 825 -9.77 24.26 30.98
N GLY A 826 -9.56 24.45 32.28
CA GLY A 826 -9.76 25.73 32.98
C GLY A 826 -11.19 26.00 33.45
N LYS A 827 -12.16 25.13 33.14
CA LYS A 827 -13.54 25.23 33.63
C LYS A 827 -13.71 24.50 34.97
N THR A 828 -14.62 24.97 35.81
CA THR A 828 -14.90 24.37 37.12
C THR A 828 -16.39 24.03 37.29
N LEU A 829 -16.72 22.81 37.73
CA LEU A 829 -18.10 22.36 38.01
C LEU A 829 -18.36 22.30 39.51
N THR A 830 -19.42 22.91 40.03
CA THR A 830 -19.84 22.73 41.43
C THR A 830 -20.97 21.71 41.53
N THR A 831 -20.84 20.70 42.40
CA THR A 831 -21.90 19.73 42.72
C THR A 831 -22.52 20.05 44.09
N LEU A 832 -23.80 20.43 44.10
CA LEU A 832 -24.61 20.76 45.28
C LEU A 832 -25.65 19.65 45.54
N PHE A 833 -25.36 18.77 46.49
CA PHE A 833 -26.20 17.60 46.78
C PHE A 833 -26.74 17.68 48.21
N PHE A 834 -28.04 17.99 48.34
CA PHE A 834 -28.75 18.07 49.62
C PHE A 834 -29.38 16.74 50.04
N GLU A 835 -29.50 15.80 49.11
CA GLU A 835 -29.83 14.40 49.38
C GLU A 835 -28.67 13.48 48.93
N PRO A 836 -28.32 12.44 49.72
CA PRO A 836 -27.20 11.56 49.39
C PRO A 836 -27.35 10.84 48.03
N SER A 837 -26.33 10.96 47.16
CA SER A 837 -26.29 10.21 45.90
C SER A 837 -24.88 10.00 45.36
N THR A 838 -24.29 8.84 45.70
CA THR A 838 -22.93 8.48 45.27
C THR A 838 -22.81 8.43 43.74
N ARG A 839 -23.67 7.69 43.05
CA ARG A 839 -23.51 7.46 41.60
C ARG A 839 -23.72 8.72 40.77
N THR A 840 -24.73 9.52 41.10
CA THR A 840 -24.99 10.77 40.39
C THR A 840 -23.88 11.80 40.65
N SER A 841 -23.45 11.97 41.90
CA SER A 841 -22.37 12.91 42.24
C SER A 841 -21.04 12.48 41.62
N CYS A 842 -20.61 11.22 41.84
CA CYS A 842 -19.33 10.71 41.33
C CYS A 842 -19.26 10.68 39.80
N SER A 843 -20.37 10.43 39.09
CA SER A 843 -20.36 10.43 37.62
C SER A 843 -20.24 11.84 37.03
N PHE A 844 -20.80 12.88 37.66
CA PHE A 844 -20.56 14.27 37.25
C PHE A 844 -19.11 14.70 37.53
N GLN A 845 -18.56 14.31 38.67
CA GLN A 845 -17.16 14.59 39.02
C GLN A 845 -16.20 13.89 38.05
N ALA A 846 -16.44 12.59 37.78
CA ALA A 846 -15.66 11.81 36.83
C ALA A 846 -15.79 12.36 35.40
N ALA A 847 -16.98 12.78 34.98
CA ALA A 847 -17.19 13.42 33.68
C ALA A 847 -16.37 14.71 33.54
N MET A 848 -16.37 15.57 34.57
CA MET A 848 -15.62 16.82 34.55
C MET A 848 -14.10 16.60 34.50
N LEU A 849 -13.59 15.68 35.33
CA LEU A 849 -12.18 15.29 35.32
C LEU A 849 -11.75 14.71 33.96
N LYS A 850 -12.56 13.83 33.37
CA LYS A 850 -12.29 13.23 32.05
C LYS A 850 -12.29 14.25 30.91
N LEU A 851 -12.94 15.40 31.09
CA LEU A 851 -12.92 16.54 30.18
C LEU A 851 -11.81 17.56 30.50
N GLY A 852 -10.90 17.26 31.43
CA GLY A 852 -9.79 18.16 31.80
C GLY A 852 -10.22 19.37 32.62
N GLY A 853 -11.46 19.39 33.11
CA GLY A 853 -11.99 20.42 33.99
C GLY A 853 -11.80 20.08 35.47
N ASN A 854 -12.01 21.07 36.34
CA ASN A 854 -11.98 20.92 37.79
C ASN A 854 -13.39 20.81 38.37
N TYR A 855 -13.53 20.32 39.60
CA TYR A 855 -14.82 20.32 40.30
C TYR A 855 -14.70 20.72 41.77
N LEU A 856 -15.79 21.26 42.30
CA LEU A 856 -16.01 21.53 43.71
C LEU A 856 -17.22 20.70 44.16
N SER A 857 -17.17 20.16 45.38
CA SER A 857 -18.23 19.29 45.89
C SER A 857 -18.72 19.74 47.25
N VAL A 858 -20.04 19.90 47.36
CA VAL A 858 -20.76 20.27 48.57
C VAL A 858 -21.85 19.23 48.78
N ASN A 859 -21.52 18.20 49.58
CA ASN A 859 -22.35 17.00 49.75
C ASN A 859 -23.01 16.88 51.14
N GLU A 860 -22.77 17.81 52.07
CA GLU A 860 -23.26 17.70 53.45
C GLU A 860 -23.99 18.98 53.91
N VAL A 861 -25.30 18.84 54.10
CA VAL A 861 -26.17 19.90 54.67
C VAL A 861 -25.66 20.33 56.05
N SER A 862 -25.13 19.40 56.85
CA SER A 862 -24.60 19.62 58.20
C SER A 862 -23.32 20.46 58.29
N LYS A 863 -22.56 20.60 57.20
CA LYS A 863 -21.32 21.43 57.15
C LYS A 863 -21.46 22.67 56.27
N SER A 864 -22.60 22.85 55.61
CA SER A 864 -22.88 24.02 54.75
C SER A 864 -23.48 25.18 55.55
N SER A 865 -23.33 26.41 55.06
CA SER A 865 -23.92 27.63 55.64
C SER A 865 -25.46 27.59 55.74
N LEU A 866 -26.13 26.66 55.06
CA LEU A 866 -27.57 26.41 55.21
C LEU A 866 -27.94 25.86 56.60
N ALA A 867 -27.02 25.17 57.29
CA ALA A 867 -27.22 24.79 58.70
C ALA A 867 -27.29 26.01 59.65
N LYS A 868 -26.85 27.19 59.18
CA LYS A 868 -26.95 28.49 59.87
C LYS A 868 -28.11 29.36 59.36
N GLY A 869 -28.96 28.84 58.47
CA GLY A 869 -30.15 29.53 57.93
C GLY A 869 -29.95 30.30 56.62
N GLU A 870 -28.85 30.08 55.87
CA GLU A 870 -28.67 30.66 54.53
C GLU A 870 -29.67 30.08 53.52
N THR A 871 -30.22 30.92 52.63
CA THR A 871 -31.17 30.47 51.62
C THR A 871 -30.47 29.76 50.45
N LEU A 872 -31.15 28.83 49.77
CA LEU A 872 -30.60 28.14 48.58
C LEU A 872 -30.18 29.15 47.49
N GLN A 873 -30.93 30.24 47.35
CA GLN A 873 -30.66 31.31 46.40
C GLN A 873 -29.35 32.03 46.70
N ASP A 874 -29.09 32.34 47.97
CA ASP A 874 -27.86 33.00 48.40
C ASP A 874 -26.66 32.06 48.23
N THR A 875 -26.79 30.80 48.62
CA THR A 875 -25.74 29.79 48.41
C THR A 875 -25.39 29.64 46.92
N VAL A 876 -26.39 29.60 46.03
CA VAL A 876 -26.18 29.50 44.58
C VAL A 876 -25.47 30.75 44.02
N ARG A 877 -25.84 31.96 44.48
CA ARG A 877 -25.19 33.22 44.09
C ARG A 877 -23.73 33.34 44.54
N VAL A 878 -23.40 32.78 45.70
CA VAL A 878 -22.01 32.73 46.17
C VAL A 878 -21.21 31.75 45.31
N LEU A 879 -21.73 30.54 45.12
CA LEU A 879 -21.00 29.46 44.43
C LEU A 879 -20.90 29.67 42.93
N GLU A 880 -21.82 30.37 42.28
CA GLU A 880 -21.67 30.74 40.87
C GLU A 880 -20.45 31.65 40.65
N GLY A 881 -19.97 32.37 41.68
CA GLY A 881 -18.71 33.11 41.61
C GLY A 881 -17.46 32.24 41.44
N TYR A 882 -17.53 30.97 41.86
CA TYR A 882 -16.38 30.05 41.94
C TYR A 882 -16.31 29.01 40.82
N CYS A 883 -17.39 28.83 40.05
CA CYS A 883 -17.51 27.76 39.06
C CYS A 883 -18.14 28.24 37.76
N ASP A 884 -18.06 27.46 36.69
CA ASP A 884 -18.66 27.74 35.38
C ASP A 884 -20.05 27.09 35.22
N ALA A 885 -20.37 26.05 35.99
CA ALA A 885 -21.70 25.43 36.05
C ALA A 885 -21.97 24.81 37.43
N ILE A 886 -23.25 24.63 37.77
CA ILE A 886 -23.72 24.08 39.04
C ILE A 886 -24.65 22.89 38.78
N VAL A 887 -24.39 21.73 39.39
CA VAL A 887 -25.31 20.60 39.45
C VAL A 887 -26.03 20.64 40.78
N VAL A 888 -27.37 20.66 40.77
CA VAL A 888 -28.17 20.70 42.01
C VAL A 888 -29.01 19.43 42.13
N ARG A 889 -29.01 18.85 43.33
CA ARG A 889 -29.92 17.76 43.71
C ARG A 889 -30.54 18.07 45.07
N HIS A 890 -31.87 18.15 45.14
CA HIS A 890 -32.59 18.68 46.30
C HIS A 890 -33.82 17.81 46.65
N PRO A 891 -34.19 17.65 47.95
CA PRO A 891 -35.37 16.85 48.32
C PRO A 891 -36.73 17.52 48.02
N GLU A 892 -36.75 18.84 47.90
CA GLU A 892 -37.96 19.62 47.57
C GLU A 892 -38.15 19.77 46.05
N VAL A 893 -39.37 19.52 45.57
CA VAL A 893 -39.76 19.68 44.16
C VAL A 893 -39.76 21.16 43.78
N GLY A 894 -39.19 21.52 42.62
CA GLY A 894 -39.14 22.92 42.17
C GLY A 894 -37.92 23.71 42.67
N ALA A 895 -37.12 23.15 43.58
CA ALA A 895 -35.95 23.82 44.15
C ALA A 895 -34.84 24.10 43.12
N VAL A 896 -34.67 23.22 42.13
CA VAL A 896 -33.67 23.40 41.07
C VAL A 896 -34.06 24.54 40.13
N GLN A 897 -35.36 24.71 39.87
CA GLN A 897 -35.93 25.80 39.09
C GLN A 897 -35.80 27.13 39.85
N ALA A 898 -36.03 27.12 41.17
CA ALA A 898 -35.80 28.28 42.02
C ALA A 898 -34.31 28.68 42.07
N ALA A 899 -33.39 27.71 42.10
CA ALA A 899 -31.95 27.94 42.00
C ALA A 899 -31.56 28.53 40.64
N ALA A 900 -32.09 27.99 39.54
CA ALA A 900 -31.82 28.46 38.19
C ALA A 900 -32.32 29.90 37.95
N ALA A 901 -33.46 30.28 38.53
CA ALA A 901 -33.99 31.65 38.42
C ALA A 901 -33.06 32.73 39.05
N HIS A 902 -32.16 32.33 39.95
CA HIS A 902 -31.24 33.23 40.66
C HIS A 902 -29.78 33.08 40.25
N ALA A 903 -29.46 32.14 39.35
CA ALA A 903 -28.12 31.88 38.83
C ALA A 903 -27.94 32.51 37.43
N LYS A 904 -26.78 33.13 37.19
CA LYS A 904 -26.36 33.60 35.86
C LYS A 904 -25.60 32.53 35.09
N LYS A 905 -25.08 31.52 35.78
CA LYS A 905 -24.35 30.37 35.20
C LYS A 905 -25.24 29.14 35.07
N PRO A 906 -24.95 28.22 34.14
CA PRO A 906 -25.77 27.03 33.91
C PRO A 906 -26.02 26.20 35.17
N VAL A 907 -27.28 25.80 35.35
CA VAL A 907 -27.74 24.93 36.44
C VAL A 907 -28.27 23.63 35.83
N ILE A 908 -27.78 22.50 36.31
CA ILE A 908 -28.12 21.15 35.83
C ILE A 908 -28.86 20.39 36.93
N ASN A 909 -30.03 19.84 36.60
CA ASN A 909 -30.86 19.06 37.51
C ASN A 909 -30.33 17.63 37.69
N GLY A 910 -29.79 17.35 38.87
CA GLY A 910 -29.35 16.04 39.35
C GLY A 910 -30.42 15.25 40.12
N GLY A 911 -31.65 15.76 40.16
CA GLY A 911 -32.84 15.19 40.80
C GLY A 911 -33.49 16.16 41.80
N ASP A 912 -34.81 16.38 41.71
CA ASP A 912 -35.58 17.17 42.68
C ASP A 912 -36.77 16.38 43.29
N GLY A 913 -36.67 15.97 44.55
CA GLY A 913 -37.76 15.32 45.30
C GLY A 913 -38.42 14.13 44.58
N VAL A 914 -39.74 14.21 44.37
CA VAL A 914 -40.54 13.30 43.51
C VAL A 914 -40.79 13.88 42.11
N GLY A 915 -40.13 15.00 41.76
CA GLY A 915 -40.24 15.70 40.49
C GLY A 915 -39.50 15.01 39.35
N GLU A 916 -38.43 15.62 38.83
CA GLU A 916 -37.73 15.10 37.65
C GLU A 916 -36.28 14.69 37.93
N HIS A 917 -35.79 13.73 37.14
CA HIS A 917 -34.36 13.40 37.08
C HIS A 917 -33.91 13.33 35.61
N PRO A 918 -33.78 14.47 34.92
CA PRO A 918 -33.58 14.50 33.48
C PRO A 918 -32.28 13.80 33.06
N THR A 919 -31.22 14.01 33.82
CA THR A 919 -29.90 13.44 33.53
C THR A 919 -29.85 11.92 33.69
N GLN A 920 -30.73 11.32 34.51
CA GLN A 920 -30.91 9.87 34.59
C GLN A 920 -31.75 9.35 33.42
N ALA A 921 -32.82 10.04 33.03
CA ALA A 921 -33.61 9.61 31.87
C ALA A 921 -32.80 9.64 30.57
N LEU A 922 -31.94 10.65 30.39
CA LEU A 922 -31.06 10.76 29.22
C LEU A 922 -30.07 9.59 29.12
N LEU A 923 -29.44 9.21 30.24
CA LEU A 923 -28.49 8.09 30.24
C LEU A 923 -29.20 6.73 30.08
N ASP A 924 -30.43 6.62 30.57
CA ASP A 924 -31.24 5.41 30.39
C ASP A 924 -31.58 5.20 28.91
N VAL A 925 -32.05 6.24 28.21
CA VAL A 925 -32.34 6.16 26.77
C VAL A 925 -31.08 5.95 25.93
N PHE A 926 -29.96 6.58 26.30
CA PHE A 926 -28.67 6.31 25.66
C PHE A 926 -28.25 4.84 25.80
N THR A 927 -28.46 4.25 26.98
CA THR A 927 -28.15 2.83 27.22
C THR A 927 -29.04 1.91 26.39
N ILE A 928 -30.34 2.21 26.26
CA ILE A 928 -31.25 1.47 25.37
C ILE A 928 -30.75 1.53 23.92
N ARG A 929 -30.40 2.73 23.45
CA ARG A 929 -29.87 2.93 22.10
C ARG A 929 -28.57 2.17 21.86
N GLU A 930 -27.69 2.11 22.86
CA GLU A 930 -26.42 1.41 22.75
C GLU A 930 -26.60 -0.10 22.68
N GLU A 931 -27.36 -0.67 23.61
CA GLU A 931 -27.49 -2.13 23.74
C GLU A 931 -28.40 -2.74 22.65
N LEU A 932 -29.44 -2.02 22.21
CA LEU A 932 -30.43 -2.51 21.24
C LEU A 932 -30.32 -1.85 19.86
N GLY A 933 -29.40 -0.90 19.67
CA GLY A 933 -29.14 -0.20 18.41
C GLY A 933 -30.19 0.86 18.01
N THR A 934 -31.42 0.75 18.50
CA THR A 934 -32.52 1.71 18.28
C THR A 934 -33.41 1.78 19.51
N VAL A 935 -34.10 2.90 19.69
CA VAL A 935 -35.16 3.05 20.71
C VAL A 935 -36.55 2.83 20.10
N ASN A 936 -36.69 2.95 18.77
CA ASN A 936 -37.97 2.81 18.09
C ASN A 936 -38.35 1.33 17.87
N GLY A 937 -39.64 1.03 17.96
CA GLY A 937 -40.22 -0.31 17.76
C GLY A 937 -40.20 -1.19 19.01
N LEU A 938 -39.64 -0.70 20.12
CA LEU A 938 -39.42 -1.49 21.33
C LEU A 938 -40.62 -1.46 22.29
N THR A 939 -40.80 -2.56 23.01
CA THR A 939 -41.68 -2.64 24.18
C THR A 939 -40.86 -2.42 25.46
N VAL A 940 -41.09 -1.31 26.15
CA VAL A 940 -40.42 -0.95 27.40
C VAL A 940 -41.37 -1.19 28.57
N THR A 941 -40.97 -2.08 29.47
CA THR A 941 -41.75 -2.48 30.64
C THR A 941 -41.13 -1.88 31.90
N LEU A 942 -41.88 -1.02 32.59
CA LEU A 942 -41.47 -0.37 33.83
C LEU A 942 -42.08 -1.12 35.03
N VAL A 943 -41.25 -1.57 35.96
CA VAL A 943 -41.65 -2.46 37.06
C VAL A 943 -41.25 -1.90 38.41
N GLY A 944 -42.15 -1.89 39.40
CA GLY A 944 -41.84 -1.54 40.79
C GLY A 944 -42.65 -0.38 41.35
N ASP A 945 -41.99 0.60 41.98
CA ASP A 945 -42.61 1.84 42.47
C ASP A 945 -42.72 2.85 41.31
N LEU A 946 -43.90 2.88 40.67
CA LEU A 946 -44.19 3.80 39.57
C LEU A 946 -44.88 5.09 40.06
N LEU A 947 -45.47 5.09 41.26
CA LEU A 947 -46.14 6.26 41.84
C LEU A 947 -45.15 7.35 42.23
N HIS A 948 -44.06 6.98 42.90
CA HIS A 948 -43.09 7.96 43.44
C HIS A 948 -41.77 7.97 42.65
N GLY A 949 -41.63 7.13 41.62
CA GLY A 949 -40.40 6.94 40.86
C GLY A 949 -40.07 8.08 39.91
N ARG A 950 -39.42 9.15 40.38
CA ARG A 950 -39.00 10.29 39.51
C ARG A 950 -38.19 9.88 38.26
N THR A 951 -37.38 8.82 38.36
CA THR A 951 -36.60 8.30 37.22
C THR A 951 -37.52 7.67 36.18
N VAL A 952 -38.55 6.96 36.62
CA VAL A 952 -39.58 6.33 35.77
C VAL A 952 -40.40 7.41 35.07
N HIS A 953 -40.82 8.44 35.81
CA HIS A 953 -41.59 9.55 35.24
C HIS A 953 -40.79 10.30 34.17
N SER A 954 -39.52 10.63 34.46
CA SER A 954 -38.64 11.27 33.48
C SER A 954 -38.35 10.35 32.29
N LEU A 955 -38.10 9.05 32.50
CA LEU A 955 -37.84 8.09 31.43
C LEU A 955 -39.05 7.95 30.49
N ALA A 956 -40.25 7.78 31.04
CA ALA A 956 -41.47 7.64 30.26
C ALA A 956 -41.75 8.88 29.39
N ARG A 957 -41.48 10.09 29.91
CA ARG A 957 -41.58 11.36 29.17
C ARG A 957 -40.53 11.53 28.07
N VAL A 958 -39.33 10.98 28.23
CA VAL A 958 -38.33 10.98 27.13
C VAL A 958 -38.68 9.93 26.09
N LEU A 959 -39.12 8.75 26.51
CA LEU A 959 -39.55 7.66 25.64
C LEU A 959 -40.75 8.02 24.77
N SER A 960 -41.63 8.92 25.22
CA SER A 960 -42.76 9.40 24.41
C SER A 960 -42.35 10.22 23.18
N ARG A 961 -41.07 10.58 23.06
CA ARG A 961 -40.49 11.19 21.84
C ARG A 961 -40.10 10.15 20.78
N TYR A 962 -40.18 8.86 21.12
CA TYR A 962 -39.83 7.71 20.27
C TYR A 962 -41.07 6.85 20.01
N SER A 963 -41.02 6.05 18.95
CA SER A 963 -42.10 5.11 18.62
C SER A 963 -41.96 3.84 19.46
N VAL A 964 -42.43 3.86 20.72
CA VAL A 964 -42.35 2.73 21.66
C VAL A 964 -43.73 2.26 22.11
N ARG A 965 -43.77 1.08 22.75
CA ARG A 965 -44.92 0.60 23.52
C ARG A 965 -44.52 0.55 24.99
N LEU A 966 -45.32 1.11 25.88
CA LEU A 966 -45.06 1.11 27.31
C LEU A 966 -45.96 0.09 28.02
N ARG A 967 -45.37 -0.65 28.95
CA ARG A 967 -46.08 -1.57 29.84
C ARG A 967 -45.74 -1.22 31.29
N TYR A 968 -46.75 -1.12 32.13
CA TYR A 968 -46.58 -0.77 33.55
C TYR A 968 -46.91 -1.97 34.41
N VAL A 969 -45.97 -2.40 35.25
CA VAL A 969 -46.15 -3.51 36.19
C VAL A 969 -45.91 -3.00 37.60
N SER A 970 -46.99 -2.84 38.37
CA SER A 970 -46.90 -2.31 39.74
C SER A 970 -48.00 -2.87 40.63
N PRO A 971 -47.82 -2.91 41.96
CA PRO A 971 -48.92 -3.12 42.89
C PRO A 971 -49.99 -2.01 42.72
N ALA A 972 -51.25 -2.31 43.06
CA ALA A 972 -52.36 -1.35 42.93
C ALA A 972 -52.11 -0.01 43.65
N GLU A 973 -51.36 -0.02 44.75
CA GLU A 973 -51.03 1.16 45.55
C GLU A 973 -49.88 2.01 44.97
N LEU A 974 -49.12 1.51 43.99
CA LEU A 974 -47.93 2.16 43.41
C LEU A 974 -48.04 2.38 41.90
N ARG A 975 -49.27 2.53 41.39
CA ARG A 975 -49.53 2.76 39.97
C ARG A 975 -48.95 4.09 39.49
N MET A 976 -48.67 4.16 38.19
CA MET A 976 -48.21 5.38 37.54
C MET A 976 -49.27 6.49 37.74
N PRO A 977 -48.87 7.74 38.08
CA PRO A 977 -49.79 8.85 38.24
C PRO A 977 -50.64 9.11 36.99
N ALA A 978 -51.92 9.47 37.17
CA ALA A 978 -52.86 9.68 36.08
C ALA A 978 -52.42 10.80 35.12
N ASP A 979 -51.83 11.87 35.66
CA ASP A 979 -51.29 13.00 34.87
C ASP A 979 -50.16 12.57 33.93
N VAL A 980 -49.31 11.62 34.35
CA VAL A 980 -48.23 11.08 33.51
C VAL A 980 -48.79 10.19 32.40
N ILE A 981 -49.77 9.34 32.71
CA ILE A 981 -50.43 8.46 31.72
C ILE A 981 -51.13 9.29 30.65
N GLU A 982 -51.89 10.32 31.06
CA GLU A 982 -52.59 11.23 30.16
C GLU A 982 -51.61 12.03 29.28
N GLU A 983 -50.50 12.50 29.85
CA GLU A 983 -49.44 13.21 29.11
C GLU A 983 -48.82 12.32 28.02
N ILE A 984 -48.56 11.05 28.32
CA ILE A 984 -47.98 10.09 27.37
C ILE A 984 -49.02 9.64 26.33
N ALA A 985 -50.29 9.53 26.72
CA ALA A 985 -51.37 9.18 25.80
C ALA A 985 -51.57 10.30 24.75
N ALA A 986 -51.44 11.56 25.16
CA ALA A 986 -51.48 12.71 24.24
C ALA A 986 -50.34 12.68 23.20
N ALA A 987 -49.22 12.00 23.49
CA ALA A 987 -48.12 11.78 22.55
C ALA A 987 -48.34 10.59 21.59
N GLY A 988 -49.45 9.86 21.71
CA GLY A 988 -49.81 8.75 20.80
C GLY A 988 -49.08 7.43 21.08
N VAL A 989 -48.59 7.23 22.31
CA VAL A 989 -47.86 6.02 22.71
C VAL A 989 -48.84 4.96 23.25
N ASP A 990 -48.70 3.71 22.80
CA ASP A 990 -49.48 2.57 23.31
C ASP A 990 -49.06 2.21 24.75
N GLN A 991 -50.02 2.19 25.68
CA GLN A 991 -49.81 2.01 27.11
C GLN A 991 -50.76 0.96 27.68
N VAL A 992 -50.23 0.00 28.46
CA VAL A 992 -51.04 -1.03 29.13
C VAL A 992 -50.53 -1.28 30.55
N GLU A 993 -51.44 -1.35 31.52
CA GLU A 993 -51.16 -1.71 32.93
C GLU A 993 -51.36 -3.21 33.18
N HIS A 994 -50.48 -3.80 33.98
CA HIS A 994 -50.52 -5.20 34.37
C HIS A 994 -50.25 -5.38 35.87
N ASP A 995 -50.94 -6.34 36.51
CA ASP A 995 -50.75 -6.66 37.93
C ASP A 995 -49.70 -7.79 38.17
N SER A 996 -49.17 -8.39 37.10
CA SER A 996 -48.16 -9.48 37.14
C SER A 996 -47.13 -9.34 36.01
N LEU A 997 -45.92 -9.84 36.23
CA LEU A 997 -44.80 -9.68 35.28
C LEU A 997 -44.78 -10.79 34.22
N GLU A 998 -45.24 -11.99 34.57
CA GLU A 998 -45.21 -13.20 33.75
C GLU A 998 -45.82 -13.09 32.34
N PRO A 999 -46.98 -12.42 32.12
CA PRO A 999 -47.56 -12.32 30.78
C PRO A 999 -46.81 -11.33 29.88
N VAL A 1000 -46.11 -10.35 30.47
CA VAL A 1000 -45.48 -9.23 29.75
C VAL A 1000 -44.04 -9.54 29.31
N LEU A 1001 -43.35 -10.45 30.02
CA LEU A 1001 -41.94 -10.77 29.75
C LEU A 1001 -41.66 -11.26 28.33
N ARG A 1002 -42.62 -11.92 27.67
CA ARG A 1002 -42.44 -12.45 26.31
C ARG A 1002 -42.45 -11.38 25.22
N GLU A 1003 -43.06 -10.23 25.50
CA GLU A 1003 -43.14 -9.11 24.56
C GLU A 1003 -42.19 -7.97 24.91
N THR A 1004 -41.62 -7.98 26.12
CA THR A 1004 -40.69 -6.96 26.63
C THR A 1004 -39.34 -7.02 25.93
N ASP A 1005 -38.84 -5.87 25.47
CA ASP A 1005 -37.48 -5.69 24.95
C ASP A 1005 -36.58 -4.99 25.98
N VAL A 1006 -37.16 -4.11 26.81
CA VAL A 1006 -36.45 -3.41 27.89
C VAL A 1006 -37.23 -3.57 29.19
N LEU A 1007 -36.65 -4.24 30.17
CA LEU A 1007 -37.20 -4.40 31.51
C LEU A 1007 -36.52 -3.42 32.46
N TYR A 1008 -37.19 -2.32 32.80
CA TYR A 1008 -36.67 -1.31 33.72
C TYR A 1008 -37.28 -1.50 35.11
N VAL A 1009 -36.47 -1.98 36.04
CA VAL A 1009 -36.89 -2.34 37.40
C VAL A 1009 -36.55 -1.21 38.36
N THR A 1010 -37.46 -0.85 39.25
CA THR A 1010 -37.23 0.16 40.30
C THR A 1010 -37.37 -0.42 41.69
N ARG A 1011 -36.59 0.18 42.59
CA ARG A 1011 -36.62 -0.11 44.02
C ARG A 1011 -37.91 0.43 44.66
N ILE A 1012 -38.56 -0.41 45.47
CA ILE A 1012 -39.61 0.04 46.39
C ILE A 1012 -38.94 0.62 47.65
N GLN A 1013 -39.12 1.92 47.88
CA GLN A 1013 -38.45 2.65 48.96
C GLN A 1013 -39.26 2.62 50.25
N LYS A 1014 -38.65 2.12 51.34
CA LYS A 1014 -39.29 1.98 52.66
C LYS A 1014 -39.76 3.32 53.23
N GLU A 1015 -38.95 4.35 53.01
CA GLU A 1015 -39.13 5.72 53.51
C GLU A 1015 -40.33 6.47 52.92
N ARG A 1016 -41.00 5.90 51.89
CA ARG A 1016 -42.15 6.52 51.22
C ARG A 1016 -43.51 6.00 51.69
N PHE A 1017 -43.51 5.04 52.62
CA PHE A 1017 -44.73 4.46 53.17
C PHE A 1017 -45.07 5.09 54.53
N SER A 1018 -46.35 5.37 54.75
CA SER A 1018 -46.86 5.89 56.02
C SER A 1018 -46.90 4.82 57.13
N SER A 1019 -46.90 3.54 56.79
CA SER A 1019 -46.84 2.42 57.74
C SER A 1019 -45.89 1.31 57.27
N LEU A 1020 -45.23 0.67 58.23
CA LEU A 1020 -44.27 -0.42 57.97
C LEU A 1020 -44.95 -1.68 57.41
N GLU A 1021 -46.20 -1.92 57.79
CA GLU A 1021 -47.00 -3.07 57.35
C GLU A 1021 -47.27 -3.04 55.84
N LYS A 1022 -47.71 -1.89 55.31
CA LYS A 1022 -47.94 -1.71 53.86
C LYS A 1022 -46.67 -1.92 53.03
N TYR A 1023 -45.52 -1.49 53.54
CA TYR A 1023 -44.23 -1.73 52.88
C TYR A 1023 -43.88 -3.23 52.83
N MET A 1024 -44.12 -3.98 53.92
CA MET A 1024 -43.80 -5.41 53.97
C MET A 1024 -44.67 -6.24 53.02
N GLU A 1025 -45.89 -5.80 52.71
CA GLU A 1025 -46.80 -6.50 51.77
C GLU A 1025 -46.34 -6.45 50.31
N VAL A 1026 -45.60 -5.41 49.91
CA VAL A 1026 -45.25 -5.16 48.49
C VAL A 1026 -43.77 -5.32 48.15
N ARG A 1027 -42.86 -5.26 49.14
CA ARG A 1027 -41.39 -5.21 48.95
C ARG A 1027 -40.79 -6.36 48.13
N ASP A 1028 -41.34 -7.57 48.20
CA ASP A 1028 -40.76 -8.78 47.59
C ASP A 1028 -41.67 -9.34 46.47
N ARG A 1029 -42.59 -8.52 45.94
CA ARG A 1029 -43.62 -8.96 44.96
C ARG A 1029 -43.09 -9.13 43.54
N PHE A 1030 -42.06 -8.37 43.15
CA PHE A 1030 -41.50 -8.37 41.80
C PHE A 1030 -39.97 -8.56 41.84
N ILE A 1031 -39.53 -9.77 42.21
CA ILE A 1031 -38.10 -10.12 42.28
C ILE A 1031 -37.66 -10.74 40.95
N ILE A 1032 -36.67 -10.11 40.30
CA ILE A 1032 -36.04 -10.66 39.10
C ILE A 1032 -34.96 -11.66 39.51
N THR A 1033 -35.19 -12.91 39.13
CA THR A 1033 -34.26 -14.05 39.32
C THR A 1033 -33.87 -14.63 37.97
N PRO A 1034 -32.78 -15.42 37.87
CA PRO A 1034 -32.44 -16.15 36.64
C PRO A 1034 -33.62 -16.99 36.11
N LYS A 1035 -34.39 -17.61 37.02
CA LYS A 1035 -35.61 -18.36 36.68
C LYS A 1035 -36.67 -17.48 36.01
N THR A 1036 -36.83 -16.24 36.44
CA THR A 1036 -37.77 -15.28 35.83
C THR A 1036 -37.35 -14.94 34.39
N LEU A 1037 -36.05 -14.78 34.17
CA LEU A 1037 -35.48 -14.43 32.87
C LEU A 1037 -35.49 -15.57 31.85
N THR A 1038 -35.66 -16.84 32.25
CA THR A 1038 -35.85 -17.96 31.30
C THR A 1038 -37.07 -17.80 30.40
N ARG A 1039 -38.04 -16.97 30.79
CA ARG A 1039 -39.29 -16.72 30.05
C ARG A 1039 -39.27 -15.41 29.26
N ALA A 1040 -38.19 -14.63 29.39
CA ALA A 1040 -37.98 -13.38 28.68
C ALA A 1040 -37.35 -13.63 27.30
N LYS A 1041 -37.40 -12.63 26.41
CA LYS A 1041 -36.68 -12.73 25.12
C LYS A 1041 -35.17 -12.85 25.36
N GLU A 1042 -34.49 -13.51 24.43
CA GLU A 1042 -33.02 -13.65 24.44
C GLU A 1042 -32.33 -12.29 24.34
N ASN A 1043 -32.89 -11.36 23.56
CA ASN A 1043 -32.36 -10.02 23.34
C ASN A 1043 -32.97 -8.94 24.26
N MET A 1044 -33.77 -9.32 25.28
CA MET A 1044 -34.31 -8.36 26.25
C MET A 1044 -33.18 -7.84 27.15
N ILE A 1045 -33.15 -6.55 27.47
CA ILE A 1045 -32.22 -5.98 28.46
C ILE A 1045 -32.90 -5.71 29.80
N VAL A 1046 -32.16 -5.88 30.90
CA VAL A 1046 -32.60 -5.61 32.27
C VAL A 1046 -31.85 -4.39 32.81
N MET A 1047 -32.58 -3.31 33.05
CA MET A 1047 -32.09 -2.03 33.54
C MET A 1047 -32.56 -1.76 34.97
N HIS A 1048 -31.78 -1.02 35.74
CA HIS A 1048 -32.09 -0.67 37.12
C HIS A 1048 -31.37 0.62 37.53
N PRO A 1049 -32.08 1.63 38.06
CA PRO A 1049 -31.46 2.91 38.40
C PRO A 1049 -30.55 2.86 39.62
N LEU A 1050 -30.39 1.70 40.28
CA LEU A 1050 -29.75 1.35 41.58
C LEU A 1050 -29.98 2.40 42.71
N PRO A 1051 -29.49 2.23 43.95
CA PRO A 1051 -29.05 0.97 44.57
C PRO A 1051 -30.15 -0.08 44.47
N ARG A 1052 -29.80 -1.31 44.10
CA ARG A 1052 -30.74 -2.44 44.23
C ARG A 1052 -30.73 -2.97 45.65
N VAL A 1053 -31.87 -3.46 46.15
CA VAL A 1053 -31.95 -4.12 47.46
C VAL A 1053 -32.27 -5.61 47.27
N ASN A 1054 -33.50 -5.92 46.87
CA ASN A 1054 -33.99 -7.30 46.71
C ASN A 1054 -34.67 -7.54 45.36
N GLU A 1055 -35.04 -6.48 44.65
CA GLU A 1055 -35.80 -6.49 43.40
C GLU A 1055 -35.06 -7.15 42.23
N VAL A 1056 -33.73 -7.23 42.27
CA VAL A 1056 -32.90 -7.98 41.32
C VAL A 1056 -31.88 -8.79 42.13
N THR A 1057 -31.92 -10.11 42.04
CA THR A 1057 -30.98 -10.97 42.77
C THR A 1057 -29.56 -10.85 42.19
N PRO A 1058 -28.49 -10.92 43.02
CA PRO A 1058 -27.11 -10.88 42.54
C PRO A 1058 -26.77 -11.92 41.46
N ASP A 1059 -27.42 -13.08 41.46
CA ASP A 1059 -27.20 -14.13 40.46
C ASP A 1059 -27.49 -13.66 39.02
N VAL A 1060 -28.32 -12.63 38.86
CA VAL A 1060 -28.63 -11.99 37.57
C VAL A 1060 -27.44 -11.19 37.01
N ASP A 1061 -26.44 -10.84 37.82
CA ASP A 1061 -25.25 -10.09 37.36
C ASP A 1061 -24.45 -10.83 36.28
N SER A 1062 -24.51 -12.16 36.31
CA SER A 1062 -23.83 -13.01 35.32
C SER A 1062 -24.59 -13.13 34.01
N ASP A 1063 -25.86 -12.69 33.97
CA ASP A 1063 -26.70 -12.75 32.76
C ASP A 1063 -26.31 -11.60 31.81
N PRO A 1064 -26.00 -11.87 30.52
CA PRO A 1064 -25.60 -10.84 29.57
C PRO A 1064 -26.64 -9.72 29.37
N ARG A 1065 -27.91 -10.03 29.64
CA ARG A 1065 -29.03 -9.09 29.59
C ARG A 1065 -29.01 -8.07 30.73
N ALA A 1066 -28.26 -8.32 31.80
CA ALA A 1066 -28.11 -7.39 32.92
C ALA A 1066 -27.21 -6.21 32.54
N VAL A 1067 -27.82 -5.08 32.20
CA VAL A 1067 -27.12 -3.88 31.70
C VAL A 1067 -26.96 -2.80 32.77
N TYR A 1068 -27.53 -2.94 33.98
CA TYR A 1068 -27.60 -1.86 34.97
C TYR A 1068 -26.25 -1.32 35.48
N PHE A 1069 -25.15 -2.08 35.37
CA PHE A 1069 -23.80 -1.56 35.62
C PHE A 1069 -23.25 -0.77 34.42
N ARG A 1070 -23.48 -1.26 33.18
CA ARG A 1070 -23.15 -0.53 31.95
C ARG A 1070 -23.96 0.75 31.82
N GLN A 1071 -25.23 0.73 32.24
CA GLN A 1071 -26.11 1.89 32.41
C GLN A 1071 -25.46 2.93 33.34
N ALA A 1072 -24.94 2.51 34.50
CA ALA A 1072 -24.28 3.42 35.43
C ALA A 1072 -23.00 4.05 34.84
N GLU A 1073 -22.21 3.27 34.10
CA GLU A 1073 -21.01 3.73 33.38
C GLU A 1073 -21.36 4.72 32.26
N ASN A 1074 -22.38 4.41 31.45
CA ASN A 1074 -22.89 5.27 30.40
C ASN A 1074 -23.34 6.64 30.91
N GLY A 1075 -23.73 6.70 32.19
CA GLY A 1075 -23.98 7.93 32.90
C GLY A 1075 -22.80 8.89 32.94
N VAL A 1076 -21.55 8.44 32.81
CA VAL A 1076 -20.37 9.31 32.71
C VAL A 1076 -20.34 9.99 31.35
N TYR A 1077 -20.50 9.24 30.25
CA TYR A 1077 -20.37 9.77 28.90
C TYR A 1077 -21.49 10.73 28.52
N VAL A 1078 -22.73 10.43 28.92
CA VAL A 1078 -23.86 11.35 28.70
C VAL A 1078 -23.67 12.64 29.48
N ARG A 1079 -23.14 12.57 30.70
CA ARG A 1079 -22.81 13.77 31.49
C ARG A 1079 -21.62 14.54 30.91
N MET A 1080 -20.63 13.86 30.32
CA MET A 1080 -19.54 14.52 29.59
C MET A 1080 -20.09 15.31 28.40
N ALA A 1081 -20.92 14.68 27.56
CA ALA A 1081 -21.54 15.35 26.43
C ALA A 1081 -22.40 16.54 26.88
N LEU A 1082 -23.20 16.36 27.93
CA LEU A 1082 -24.03 17.44 28.48
C LEU A 1082 -23.18 18.62 28.98
N LEU A 1083 -22.11 18.35 29.74
CA LEU A 1083 -21.21 19.40 30.23
C LEU A 1083 -20.50 20.12 29.08
N ALA A 1084 -20.02 19.39 28.08
CA ALA A 1084 -19.35 19.97 26.91
C ALA A 1084 -20.29 20.87 26.10
N LEU A 1085 -21.54 20.46 25.91
CA LEU A 1085 -22.55 21.23 25.18
C LEU A 1085 -23.01 22.48 25.95
N VAL A 1086 -23.10 22.40 27.29
CA VAL A 1086 -23.54 23.51 28.15
C VAL A 1086 -22.43 24.53 28.39
N LEU A 1087 -21.20 24.09 28.64
CA LEU A 1087 -20.06 24.97 28.97
C LEU A 1087 -19.33 25.51 27.74
N GLY A 1088 -19.53 24.91 26.56
CA GLY A 1088 -18.76 25.20 25.35
C GLY A 1088 -17.34 24.63 25.42
N ARG A 1089 -16.72 24.39 24.26
CA ARG A 1089 -15.33 23.91 24.18
C ARG A 1089 -14.37 25.09 24.45
N SER A 1090 -13.36 24.88 25.29
CA SER A 1090 -12.25 25.84 25.42
C SER A 1090 -11.55 25.96 24.06
N GLN A 1091 -11.34 27.18 23.57
CA GLN A 1091 -10.57 27.44 22.35
C GLN A 1091 -9.11 27.02 22.50
#